data_AF-A0A1Y2GQV1-F1
#
_entry.id   AF-A0A1Y2GQV1-F1
#
_cell.length_a   1.000
_cell.length_b   1.000
_cell.length_c   1.000
_cell.angle_alpha   90.00
_cell.angle_beta   90.00
_cell.angle_gamma   90.00
#
_symmetry.space_group_name_H-M   'P 1'
#
loop_
_entity.id
_entity.type
_entity.pdbx_description
1 polymer ?
#
loop_
_entity_poly.entity_id
_entity_poly.type
_entity_poly.pdbx_seq_one_letter_code
_entity_poly.pdbx_strand_id
1 'polypeptide(L)'
;MSNSTAGARLRNRHETKALDHISGSKSTETTSTLTATETDIKQTIRHRSHATTNDHSNGNGNGNGNGNGNGNGNGHGQSSKLNGILTDKRTTAYERDNDQDSSGSETNEETNISLQDWPYCPSFSVAFKVLFLVRALAATYSNISDCDEVFNFWEPMHYLQYGSGLETWEYSPVYAIRSWAYILANALPAEIARLALSANRLQVFFILRIILGALSAHCEATLYRAVVEEVDPRIGRYLFLALISSAGTWIASNAFLPSSFAMYTTMLFFSQMLQSPGQHSSKRTFWAIFWVGLGALLGWPFSAAVGLPFALEELLIHSRDHSKKKTVRFRDWRVMRLVRLTTFAIIVLGCVLIPIMIIDHYYYKKLVIVPLNIVLYNVFGGENVGPDIFGTEPWWFYILNGLLNFNILFVAALASFPMLIFAYFTIPHVLPNPATSLRIKNPLLWFTLKISPFYLWFAIFTAQPHKEERFLFVVYPLICFNGVLTLYLGQKIVQCILDRFVTRTKTAAIHKYSTGLVWVILIASALISMSRIVALYDHYNAPIEVYRKAFDLVKVPESISGVVSIEGTAADPLVLTDKSTGSGEKKQKEKVETIRVCVGKEWYRFPSHYFLPEGAKLGFLKSHFDGLLPGEFIEMNASSRTEHLGEEKEGFATLLKKPSATDGKEHQPMRLDWRWSAERRPGTSHTPKLMNNENKEVHEHYISLDQCDYLVDLDYSGRYTESGGEEGEDPIERRYLKDKDHWERLYCKRFLDTQVGAGRNRWVRAFWMPDKITLALTRGQPKVWGDYCLARRKPTTATA
;
A
#
# COMPACT_ATOMS: atom_id res chain seq x y z
N MET A 1 -48.17 1.79 10.39
CA MET A 1 -49.35 2.53 10.89
C MET A 1 -48.86 3.59 11.87
N SER A 2 -49.22 4.86 11.62
CA SER A 2 -49.43 6.01 12.55
C SER A 2 -48.61 6.11 13.84
N ASN A 3 -48.12 7.25 14.34
CA ASN A 3 -48.19 8.69 14.06
C ASN A 3 -47.19 9.31 15.07
N SER A 4 -46.44 10.38 14.73
CA SER A 4 -46.68 11.78 15.17
C SER A 4 -46.67 11.96 16.72
N THR A 5 -46.12 12.99 17.38
CA THR A 5 -45.71 14.37 17.04
C THR A 5 -45.17 14.97 18.36
N ALA A 6 -44.06 15.72 18.32
CA ALA A 6 -43.98 17.18 18.59
C ALA A 6 -43.96 17.65 20.07
N GLY A 7 -42.83 18.31 20.41
CA GLY A 7 -42.79 19.73 20.81
C GLY A 7 -43.22 20.14 22.23
N ALA A 8 -42.30 20.74 22.99
CA ALA A 8 -42.38 22.15 23.40
C ALA A 8 -41.24 22.54 24.37
N ARG A 9 -40.56 23.65 24.04
CA ARG A 9 -39.81 24.50 24.99
C ARG A 9 -40.81 25.38 25.74
N LEU A 10 -40.53 25.72 27.00
CA LEU A 10 -40.52 27.12 27.45
C LEU A 10 -39.90 27.32 28.86
N ARG A 11 -39.26 28.48 28.94
CA ARG A 11 -38.52 29.18 30.00
C ARG A 11 -39.38 29.58 31.21
N ASN A 12 -38.74 29.71 32.37
CA ASN A 12 -38.68 30.89 33.28
C ASN A 12 -38.07 30.46 34.64
N ARG A 13 -37.57 31.30 35.55
CA ARG A 13 -36.71 32.52 35.65
C ARG A 13 -36.67 32.84 37.18
N HIS A 14 -35.62 33.53 37.66
CA HIS A 14 -35.47 34.19 38.99
C HIS A 14 -35.16 33.27 40.22
N GLU A 15 -34.32 33.61 41.22
CA GLU A 15 -33.64 34.85 41.62
C GLU A 15 -32.62 34.64 42.78
N THR A 16 -31.53 35.44 42.82
CA THR A 16 -30.79 36.09 43.98
C THR A 16 -30.27 35.26 45.18
N LYS A 17 -29.20 35.56 45.95
CA LYS A 17 -28.40 36.75 46.38
C LYS A 17 -26.93 36.27 46.64
N ALA A 18 -25.78 36.96 46.45
CA ALA A 18 -25.21 38.20 47.04
C ALA A 18 -25.28 38.25 48.58
N LEU A 19 -24.33 38.69 49.40
CA LEU A 19 -22.95 39.20 49.38
C LEU A 19 -22.65 39.44 50.89
N ASP A 20 -21.40 39.37 51.36
CA ASP A 20 -21.00 40.22 52.49
C ASP A 20 -19.49 40.51 52.49
N HIS A 21 -19.21 41.77 52.78
CA HIS A 21 -17.91 42.46 52.85
C HIS A 21 -17.20 42.19 54.19
N ILE A 22 -15.88 42.45 54.26
CA ILE A 22 -15.28 43.46 55.16
C ILE A 22 -13.76 43.59 54.91
N SER A 23 -13.32 44.85 54.98
CA SER A 23 -12.00 45.48 54.82
C SER A 23 -10.89 45.09 55.81
N GLY A 24 -9.62 45.35 55.47
CA GLY A 24 -8.57 45.59 56.49
C GLY A 24 -7.09 45.55 56.05
N SER A 25 -6.52 46.73 55.77
CA SER A 25 -5.13 47.23 55.81
C SER A 25 -3.87 46.35 56.08
N LYS A 26 -2.84 46.62 55.24
CA LYS A 26 -1.38 46.93 55.49
C LYS A 26 -0.53 46.13 56.50
N SER A 27 0.61 45.59 56.01
CA SER A 27 2.03 45.80 56.45
C SER A 27 2.93 44.63 55.98
N THR A 28 3.82 44.82 54.99
CA THR A 28 5.31 44.86 55.07
C THR A 28 6.02 43.62 55.65
N GLU A 29 6.88 43.00 54.81
CA GLU A 29 8.26 42.47 55.03
C GLU A 29 8.54 41.28 54.09
N THR A 30 9.39 41.47 53.05
CA THR A 30 10.77 40.93 52.89
C THR A 30 10.83 39.38 52.90
N THR A 31 11.41 38.65 51.95
CA THR A 31 12.67 38.85 51.21
C THR A 31 12.76 37.86 50.03
N SER A 32 13.34 38.31 48.91
CA SER A 32 14.34 37.61 48.04
C SER A 32 13.99 36.23 47.42
N THR A 33 14.29 35.89 46.16
CA THR A 33 15.44 36.24 45.29
C THR A 33 15.15 35.77 43.85
N LEU A 34 15.46 36.64 42.88
CA LEU A 34 16.23 36.42 41.62
C LEU A 34 15.73 35.37 40.60
N THR A 35 15.63 35.61 39.28
CA THR A 35 16.42 36.47 38.37
C THR A 35 15.62 36.93 37.13
N ALA A 36 15.74 38.23 36.84
CA ALA A 36 15.51 38.94 35.57
C ALA A 36 16.48 38.44 34.46
N THR A 37 16.05 38.16 33.22
CA THR A 37 16.02 39.03 32.01
C THR A 37 17.29 39.85 31.71
N GLU A 38 17.80 39.76 30.47
CA GLU A 38 18.05 40.86 29.51
C GLU A 38 18.69 40.28 28.23
N THR A 39 18.09 40.39 27.03
CA THR A 39 18.11 41.46 25.99
C THR A 39 19.45 41.77 25.30
N ASP A 40 19.40 41.64 23.97
CA ASP A 40 20.13 42.30 22.86
C ASP A 40 21.40 43.12 23.13
N ILE A 41 22.38 42.96 22.22
CA ILE A 41 23.08 44.07 21.53
C ILE A 41 23.89 43.53 20.33
N LYS A 42 23.79 44.26 19.20
CA LYS A 42 24.59 44.13 17.96
C LYS A 42 25.99 44.74 18.13
N GLN A 43 27.02 44.18 17.49
CA GLN A 43 27.93 44.90 16.55
C GLN A 43 29.08 44.02 16.02
N THR A 44 29.21 44.02 14.68
CA THR A 44 30.41 44.19 13.83
C THR A 44 31.80 43.74 14.34
N ILE A 45 32.54 42.97 13.53
CA ILE A 45 33.91 43.27 13.03
C ILE A 45 34.43 42.20 12.03
N ARG A 46 35.27 42.72 11.12
CA ARG A 46 35.89 42.26 9.86
C ARG A 46 36.80 41.01 9.90
N HIS A 47 36.88 40.39 8.73
CA HIS A 47 38.05 39.79 8.04
C HIS A 47 39.39 39.71 8.79
N ARG A 48 40.00 38.51 8.81
CA ARG A 48 41.38 38.33 8.29
C ARG A 48 41.71 36.86 7.97
N SER A 49 42.47 36.73 6.88
CA SER A 49 43.15 35.57 6.33
C SER A 49 44.46 35.22 7.04
N HIS A 50 44.94 33.98 6.81
CA HIS A 50 46.30 33.39 6.88
C HIS A 50 46.24 32.05 7.66
N ALA A 51 46.44 30.88 7.04
CA ALA A 51 47.68 30.32 6.45
C ALA A 51 48.76 30.03 7.49
N THR A 52 49.04 28.72 7.72
CA THR A 52 50.31 28.04 8.10
C THR A 52 49.97 26.66 8.69
N THR A 53 50.22 25.54 7.99
CA THR A 53 51.42 24.67 7.98
C THR A 53 51.67 23.87 9.28
N ASN A 54 51.65 22.53 9.15
CA ASN A 54 52.62 21.54 9.65
C ASN A 54 51.98 20.14 9.47
N ASP A 55 52.45 19.34 8.51
CA ASP A 55 53.55 18.37 8.62
C ASP A 55 53.23 17.14 9.48
N HIS A 56 53.03 15.99 8.83
CA HIS A 56 53.94 14.85 8.97
C HIS A 56 53.70 13.82 7.87
N SER A 57 54.68 13.71 6.96
CA SER A 57 54.88 12.64 6.00
C SER A 57 55.84 11.58 6.53
N ASN A 58 55.59 10.33 6.19
CA ASN A 58 56.50 9.18 6.25
C ASN A 58 56.14 8.36 4.99
N GLY A 59 57.00 7.91 4.07
CA GLY A 59 58.43 7.97 3.84
C GLY A 59 58.70 7.12 2.58
N ASN A 60 59.87 7.33 1.94
CA ASN A 60 60.46 6.57 0.82
C ASN A 60 59.75 6.59 -0.54
N GLY A 61 60.41 6.82 -1.68
CA GLY A 61 61.83 7.00 -1.96
C GLY A 61 62.10 6.66 -3.44
N ASN A 62 62.90 7.51 -4.10
CA ASN A 62 63.61 7.35 -5.38
C ASN A 62 62.81 6.92 -6.63
N GLY A 63 63.00 7.49 -7.82
CA GLY A 63 63.98 8.47 -8.30
C GLY A 63 64.04 8.39 -9.83
N ASN A 64 64.38 9.53 -10.46
CA ASN A 64 64.79 9.74 -11.86
C ASN A 64 63.80 9.32 -12.97
N GLY A 65 63.58 10.08 -14.04
CA GLY A 65 64.19 11.31 -14.55
C GLY A 65 63.74 11.48 -16.02
N ASN A 66 63.84 12.71 -16.54
CA ASN A 66 63.87 13.14 -17.96
C ASN A 66 63.10 12.31 -19.01
N GLY A 67 62.24 12.86 -19.85
CA GLY A 67 62.28 14.17 -20.49
C GLY A 67 61.81 13.99 -21.95
N ASN A 68 61.23 15.06 -22.51
CA ASN A 68 61.05 15.38 -23.94
C ASN A 68 60.73 14.28 -24.97
N GLY A 69 59.70 14.55 -25.78
CA GLY A 69 59.75 14.13 -27.19
C GLY A 69 58.39 13.98 -27.89
N ASN A 70 58.08 14.97 -28.72
CA ASN A 70 57.08 14.95 -29.79
C ASN A 70 56.98 13.61 -30.56
N GLY A 71 55.76 13.24 -30.96
CA GLY A 71 55.54 12.18 -31.95
C GLY A 71 54.09 12.07 -32.39
N ASN A 72 53.78 12.69 -33.53
CA ASN A 72 52.52 12.58 -34.28
C ASN A 72 52.21 11.12 -34.66
N GLY A 73 50.95 10.70 -34.61
CA GLY A 73 50.52 9.40 -35.14
C GLY A 73 49.01 9.18 -35.10
N ASN A 74 48.36 9.44 -36.23
CA ASN A 74 46.97 9.05 -36.51
C ASN A 74 46.82 7.52 -36.50
N GLY A 75 45.75 7.01 -35.88
CA GLY A 75 45.36 5.60 -35.98
C GLY A 75 43.95 5.36 -35.46
N HIS A 76 43.01 5.12 -36.37
CA HIS A 76 41.67 4.61 -36.12
C HIS A 76 41.70 3.28 -35.35
N GLY A 77 40.72 3.05 -34.47
CA GLY A 77 40.43 1.71 -33.98
C GLY A 77 39.57 1.70 -32.72
N GLN A 78 38.30 1.35 -32.89
CA GLN A 78 37.32 1.10 -31.83
C GLN A 78 37.82 0.10 -30.77
N SER A 79 37.46 0.36 -29.51
CA SER A 79 36.71 -0.56 -28.64
C SER A 79 37.16 -0.51 -27.19
N SER A 80 36.14 -0.53 -26.31
CA SER A 80 36.12 -1.18 -25.00
C SER A 80 36.08 -0.29 -23.75
N LYS A 81 35.12 -0.69 -22.90
CA LYS A 81 34.99 -0.50 -21.45
C LYS A 81 34.50 0.89 -21.00
N LEU A 82 33.23 0.99 -20.60
CA LEU A 82 32.69 0.49 -19.32
C LEU A 82 33.36 1.18 -18.13
N ASN A 83 32.78 2.30 -17.70
CA ASN A 83 32.40 2.59 -16.32
C ASN A 83 32.08 4.07 -16.17
N GLY A 84 31.00 4.38 -15.45
CA GLY A 84 31.02 5.53 -14.57
C GLY A 84 29.86 6.50 -14.71
N ILE A 85 28.96 6.39 -13.74
CA ILE A 85 28.43 7.52 -12.98
C ILE A 85 27.25 8.27 -13.66
N LEU A 86 26.05 7.76 -13.37
CA LEU A 86 24.85 8.55 -13.17
C LEU A 86 25.16 9.68 -12.17
N THR A 87 25.46 10.86 -12.70
CA THR A 87 25.41 12.10 -11.94
C THR A 87 24.29 12.96 -12.49
N ASP A 88 23.44 13.32 -11.55
CA ASP A 88 22.43 14.35 -11.55
C ASP A 88 22.85 15.57 -12.39
N LYS A 89 22.20 15.75 -13.54
CA LYS A 89 22.24 17.01 -14.31
C LYS A 89 20.83 17.40 -14.71
N ARG A 90 20.09 17.92 -13.73
CA ARG A 90 19.01 18.88 -13.97
C ARG A 90 19.07 20.00 -12.95
N THR A 91 20.23 20.64 -12.90
CA THR A 91 20.43 21.89 -12.18
C THR A 91 21.15 22.87 -13.11
N THR A 92 20.48 24.00 -13.33
CA THR A 92 21.04 25.29 -13.75
C THR A 92 21.85 25.34 -15.04
N ALA A 93 21.17 25.62 -16.16
CA ALA A 93 21.76 26.35 -17.27
C ALA A 93 21.22 27.79 -17.21
N TYR A 94 21.98 28.67 -16.55
CA TYR A 94 21.90 30.12 -16.69
C TYR A 94 23.33 30.63 -16.59
N GLU A 95 24.06 30.48 -17.70
CA GLU A 95 25.32 31.20 -17.90
C GLU A 95 25.08 32.31 -18.92
N ARG A 96 25.58 33.48 -18.53
CA ARG A 96 25.55 34.75 -19.25
C ARG A 96 26.34 34.62 -20.55
N ASP A 97 25.73 35.07 -21.65
CA ASP A 97 26.47 35.76 -22.70
C ASP A 97 25.99 37.21 -22.75
N ASN A 98 26.94 38.12 -22.50
CA ASN A 98 26.84 39.53 -22.79
C ASN A 98 27.02 39.70 -24.29
N ASP A 99 26.03 40.28 -24.97
CA ASP A 99 26.31 41.05 -26.18
C ASP A 99 25.49 42.34 -26.13
N GLN A 100 26.22 43.45 -26.27
CA GLN A 100 25.70 44.79 -26.45
C GLN A 100 25.03 44.86 -27.82
N ASP A 101 23.77 45.26 -27.87
CA ASP A 101 23.31 46.06 -29.00
C ASP A 101 22.16 46.99 -28.63
N SER A 102 22.25 48.19 -29.18
CA SER A 102 21.55 49.40 -28.80
C SER A 102 20.16 49.56 -29.41
N SER A 103 19.33 50.35 -28.70
CA SER A 103 18.18 51.15 -29.15
C SER A 103 16.80 50.48 -29.21
N GLY A 104 15.82 51.13 -28.55
CA GLY A 104 14.39 50.85 -28.66
C GLY A 104 13.66 50.93 -27.32
N SER A 105 13.27 52.13 -26.91
CA SER A 105 12.46 52.38 -25.72
C SER A 105 11.00 51.97 -25.94
N GLU A 106 10.56 50.87 -25.34
CA GLU A 106 9.16 50.64 -25.00
C GLU A 106 9.07 50.04 -23.59
N THR A 107 8.44 50.79 -22.70
CA THR A 107 8.17 50.44 -21.31
C THR A 107 7.18 49.28 -21.23
N ASN A 108 7.68 48.05 -21.11
CA ASN A 108 6.93 46.92 -20.56
C ASN A 108 7.32 46.77 -19.09
N GLU A 109 6.43 47.18 -18.19
CA GLU A 109 6.44 46.73 -16.79
C GLU A 109 6.11 45.23 -16.75
N GLU A 110 7.07 44.38 -17.10
CA GLU A 110 7.05 42.98 -16.68
C GLU A 110 7.40 42.94 -15.19
N THR A 111 6.40 42.63 -14.37
CA THR A 111 6.54 42.35 -12.95
C THR A 111 7.58 41.24 -12.75
N ASN A 112 8.81 41.64 -12.38
CA ASN A 112 9.83 40.77 -11.80
C ASN A 112 9.32 40.22 -10.47
N ILE A 113 8.53 39.14 -10.50
CA ILE A 113 8.26 38.33 -9.31
C ILE A 113 9.58 37.67 -8.96
N SER A 114 10.27 38.21 -7.95
CA SER A 114 11.52 37.64 -7.46
C SER A 114 11.28 36.19 -7.01
N LEU A 115 12.20 35.28 -7.36
CA LEU A 115 12.28 33.89 -6.86
C LEU A 115 12.35 33.80 -5.31
N GLN A 116 12.35 34.93 -4.60
CA GLN A 116 12.45 35.10 -3.15
C GLN A 116 11.14 34.71 -2.39
N ASP A 117 9.98 34.64 -3.06
CA ASP A 117 8.67 34.44 -2.40
C ASP A 117 8.16 32.96 -2.40
N TRP A 118 8.95 32.01 -2.90
CA TRP A 118 8.53 30.61 -2.96
C TRP A 118 8.68 29.92 -1.60
N PRO A 119 7.64 29.26 -1.06
CA PRO A 119 7.77 28.52 0.19
C PRO A 119 8.73 27.34 0.02
N TYR A 120 9.49 27.04 1.08
CA TYR A 120 10.32 25.83 1.10
C TYR A 120 9.47 24.57 0.88
N CYS A 121 9.86 23.78 -0.11
CA CYS A 121 9.28 22.48 -0.43
C CYS A 121 10.40 21.43 -0.39
N PRO A 122 10.24 20.35 0.40
CA PRO A 122 11.17 19.22 0.36
C PRO A 122 11.56 18.79 -1.07
N SER A 123 12.84 18.49 -1.25
CA SER A 123 13.30 17.84 -2.49
C SER A 123 12.72 16.43 -2.59
N PHE A 124 12.77 15.83 -3.78
CA PHE A 124 12.31 14.46 -3.98
C PHE A 124 12.94 13.47 -2.99
N SER A 125 14.25 13.57 -2.78
CA SER A 125 14.99 12.69 -1.85
C SER A 125 14.50 12.84 -0.40
N VAL A 126 14.27 14.07 0.06
CA VAL A 126 13.78 14.32 1.41
C VAL A 126 12.34 13.84 1.56
N ALA A 127 11.48 14.15 0.58
CA ALA A 127 10.09 13.70 0.57
C ALA A 127 9.99 12.17 0.60
N PHE A 128 10.77 11.48 -0.23
CA PHE A 128 10.84 10.02 -0.27
C PHE A 128 11.27 9.44 1.08
N LYS A 129 12.34 9.95 1.70
CA LYS A 129 12.84 9.43 2.99
C LYS A 129 11.79 9.54 4.10
N VAL A 130 11.11 10.68 4.18
CA VAL A 130 10.06 10.91 5.19
C VAL A 130 8.86 9.99 4.96
N LEU A 131 8.38 9.91 3.71
CA LEU A 131 7.27 9.02 3.36
C LEU A 131 7.64 7.56 3.62
N PHE A 132 8.83 7.13 3.17
CA PHE A 132 9.32 5.78 3.35
C PHE A 132 9.42 5.39 4.82
N LEU A 133 9.91 6.28 5.69
CA LEU A 133 9.95 6.03 7.14
C LEU A 133 8.54 5.70 7.68
N VAL A 134 7.53 6.48 7.28
CA VAL A 134 6.14 6.25 7.68
C VAL A 134 5.60 4.94 7.11
N ARG A 135 5.90 4.62 5.84
CA ARG A 135 5.45 3.38 5.21
C ARG A 135 6.12 2.14 5.78
N ALA A 136 7.40 2.23 6.15
CA ALA A 136 8.13 1.17 6.83
C ALA A 136 7.56 0.89 8.24
N LEU A 137 7.14 1.93 8.96
CA LEU A 137 6.39 1.76 10.21
C LEU A 137 5.04 1.07 9.95
N ALA A 138 4.30 1.51 8.93
CA ALA A 138 3.04 0.88 8.54
C ALA A 138 3.23 -0.59 8.13
N ALA A 139 4.36 -0.96 7.53
CA ALA A 139 4.63 -2.34 7.12
C ALA A 139 4.67 -3.31 8.31
N THR A 140 5.08 -2.79 9.48
CA THR A 140 5.21 -3.57 10.71
C THR A 140 3.96 -3.50 11.59
N TYR A 141 3.30 -2.34 11.65
CA TYR A 141 2.23 -2.07 12.61
C TYR A 141 0.83 -2.02 12.00
N SER A 142 0.68 -2.00 10.67
CA SER A 142 -0.63 -2.09 10.03
C SER A 142 -1.14 -3.52 10.03
N ASN A 143 -2.40 -3.69 10.43
CA ASN A 143 -3.12 -4.96 10.33
C ASN A 143 -3.38 -5.33 8.87
N ILE A 144 -3.65 -6.62 8.63
CA ILE A 144 -4.33 -7.07 7.41
C ILE A 144 -5.83 -7.00 7.67
N SER A 145 -6.54 -6.20 6.87
CA SER A 145 -7.98 -5.99 6.98
C SER A 145 -8.81 -6.86 6.04
N ASP A 146 -8.15 -7.56 5.13
CA ASP A 146 -8.76 -8.21 3.97
C ASP A 146 -8.26 -9.65 3.83
N CYS A 147 -9.18 -10.61 3.80
CA CYS A 147 -8.83 -12.02 3.69
C CYS A 147 -8.29 -12.40 2.30
N ASP A 148 -8.63 -11.67 1.24
CA ASP A 148 -8.04 -11.92 -0.08
C ASP A 148 -6.57 -11.52 -0.11
N GLU A 149 -6.15 -10.51 0.65
CA GLU A 149 -4.71 -10.20 0.75
C GLU A 149 -3.93 -11.47 1.14
N VAL A 150 -4.49 -12.25 2.08
CA VAL A 150 -3.90 -13.48 2.57
C VAL A 150 -4.07 -14.60 1.56
N PHE A 151 -5.30 -15.03 1.31
CA PHE A 151 -5.57 -16.27 0.60
C PHE A 151 -5.37 -16.18 -0.91
N ASN A 152 -5.45 -14.96 -1.48
CA ASN A 152 -5.27 -14.74 -2.90
C ASN A 152 -3.87 -14.22 -3.27
N PHE A 153 -3.05 -13.76 -2.33
CA PHE A 153 -1.72 -13.22 -2.66
C PHE A 153 -0.60 -13.76 -1.77
N TRP A 154 -0.72 -13.67 -0.45
CA TRP A 154 0.31 -14.22 0.45
C TRP A 154 0.43 -15.74 0.34
N GLU A 155 -0.68 -16.47 0.33
CA GLU A 155 -0.72 -17.94 0.27
C GLU A 155 -0.22 -18.50 -1.09
N PRO A 156 -0.67 -18.02 -2.26
CA PRO A 156 -0.09 -18.39 -3.54
C PRO A 156 1.39 -18.04 -3.68
N MET A 157 1.82 -16.91 -3.10
CA MET A 157 3.25 -16.56 -3.06
C MET A 157 4.04 -17.51 -2.17
N HIS A 158 3.51 -17.88 -0.99
CA HIS A 158 4.12 -18.86 -0.11
C HIS A 158 4.23 -20.22 -0.82
N TYR A 159 3.20 -20.65 -1.55
CA TYR A 159 3.24 -21.84 -2.39
C TYR A 159 4.32 -21.76 -3.47
N LEU A 160 4.42 -20.64 -4.17
CA LEU A 160 5.45 -20.46 -5.19
C LEU A 160 6.86 -20.56 -4.58
N GLN A 161 7.11 -19.89 -3.45
CA GLN A 161 8.42 -19.85 -2.79
C GLN A 161 8.80 -21.15 -2.08
N TYR A 162 7.88 -21.77 -1.35
CA TYR A 162 8.15 -22.88 -0.42
C TYR A 162 7.45 -24.20 -0.77
N GLY A 163 6.53 -24.21 -1.73
CA GLY A 163 5.87 -25.43 -2.22
C GLY A 163 4.68 -25.92 -1.38
N SER A 164 4.25 -25.14 -0.39
CA SER A 164 3.06 -25.38 0.44
C SER A 164 2.26 -24.08 0.58
N GLY A 165 0.96 -24.16 0.83
CA GLY A 165 0.09 -23.00 1.00
C GLY A 165 -1.33 -23.30 0.60
N LEU A 166 -2.20 -22.30 0.77
CA LEU A 166 -3.62 -22.41 0.45
C LEU A 166 -3.94 -21.80 -0.92
N GLU A 167 -4.91 -22.40 -1.60
CA GLU A 167 -5.45 -21.93 -2.86
C GLU A 167 -6.94 -21.63 -2.75
N THR A 168 -7.38 -20.65 -3.53
CA THR A 168 -8.79 -20.38 -3.79
C THR A 168 -9.15 -20.84 -5.20
N TRP A 169 -10.44 -21.06 -5.47
CA TRP A 169 -10.94 -21.40 -6.80
C TRP A 169 -10.50 -20.41 -7.90
N GLU A 170 -10.18 -19.17 -7.54
CA GLU A 170 -9.72 -18.11 -8.44
C GLU A 170 -8.40 -18.42 -9.17
N TYR A 171 -7.56 -19.29 -8.57
CA TYR A 171 -6.31 -19.83 -9.14
C TYR A 171 -6.51 -21.16 -9.87
N SER A 172 -7.72 -21.70 -9.94
CA SER A 172 -7.99 -22.88 -10.75
C SER A 172 -7.87 -22.53 -12.25
N PRO A 173 -7.18 -23.35 -13.07
CA PRO A 173 -7.07 -23.14 -14.53
C PRO A 173 -8.42 -23.12 -15.28
N VAL A 174 -9.49 -23.59 -14.64
CA VAL A 174 -10.87 -23.50 -15.14
C VAL A 174 -11.29 -22.03 -15.26
N TYR A 175 -11.04 -21.23 -14.22
CA TYR A 175 -11.47 -19.84 -14.12
C TYR A 175 -10.33 -18.87 -14.45
N ALA A 176 -9.14 -19.10 -13.88
CA ALA A 176 -7.92 -18.31 -14.07
C ALA A 176 -8.20 -16.80 -14.01
N ILE A 177 -8.78 -16.34 -12.89
CA ILE A 177 -9.08 -14.93 -12.64
C ILE A 177 -8.04 -14.24 -11.74
N ARG A 178 -6.98 -14.97 -11.35
CA ARG A 178 -5.79 -14.41 -10.71
C ARG A 178 -4.54 -14.69 -11.54
N SER A 179 -3.63 -13.73 -11.62
CA SER A 179 -2.45 -13.81 -12.47
C SER A 179 -1.24 -14.26 -11.65
N TRP A 180 -0.59 -15.33 -12.11
CA TRP A 180 0.70 -15.75 -11.56
C TRP A 180 1.80 -14.74 -11.89
N ALA A 181 1.64 -13.95 -12.96
CA ALA A 181 2.55 -12.84 -13.25
C ALA A 181 2.58 -11.78 -12.13
N TYR A 182 1.43 -11.48 -11.52
CA TYR A 182 1.36 -10.55 -10.39
C TYR A 182 2.05 -11.11 -9.14
N ILE A 183 1.87 -12.40 -8.86
CA ILE A 183 2.58 -13.10 -7.78
C ILE A 183 4.09 -13.07 -8.03
N LEU A 184 4.53 -13.43 -9.23
CA LEU A 184 5.95 -13.48 -9.59
C LEU A 184 6.62 -12.11 -9.49
N ALA A 185 5.93 -11.04 -9.90
CA ALA A 185 6.44 -9.67 -9.83
C ALA A 185 6.79 -9.24 -8.39
N ASN A 186 6.10 -9.78 -7.39
CA ASN A 186 6.33 -9.50 -5.98
C ASN A 186 7.21 -10.56 -5.29
N ALA A 187 7.12 -11.82 -5.73
CA ALA A 187 7.93 -12.91 -5.21
C ALA A 187 9.42 -12.71 -5.50
N LEU A 188 9.76 -12.25 -6.72
CA LEU A 188 11.15 -12.06 -7.16
C LEU A 188 11.95 -11.10 -6.26
N PRO A 189 11.52 -9.84 -6.01
CA PRO A 189 12.25 -8.94 -5.11
C PRO A 189 12.28 -9.45 -3.66
N ALA A 190 11.23 -10.13 -3.20
CA ALA A 190 11.22 -10.73 -1.86
C ALA A 190 12.26 -11.84 -1.71
N GLU A 191 12.44 -12.69 -2.72
CA GLU A 191 13.44 -13.76 -2.71
C GLU A 191 14.86 -13.24 -2.83
N ILE A 192 15.09 -12.23 -3.67
CA ILE A 192 16.39 -11.55 -3.73
C ILE A 192 16.75 -11.00 -2.36
N ALA A 193 15.81 -10.35 -1.68
CA ALA A 193 16.02 -9.85 -0.33
C ALA A 193 16.21 -10.97 0.70
N ARG A 194 15.47 -12.09 0.57
CA ARG A 194 15.64 -13.28 1.41
C ARG A 194 17.06 -13.83 1.31
N LEU A 195 17.56 -14.01 0.10
CA LEU A 195 18.91 -14.52 -0.17
C LEU A 195 19.98 -13.55 0.33
N ALA A 196 19.79 -12.24 0.12
CA ALA A 196 20.74 -11.22 0.55
C ALA A 196 20.83 -11.07 2.08
N LEU A 197 19.73 -11.31 2.80
CA LEU A 197 19.64 -11.11 4.25
C LEU A 197 19.57 -12.41 5.06
N SER A 198 19.68 -13.57 4.39
CA SER A 198 19.46 -14.90 4.99
C SER A 198 18.15 -14.96 5.81
N ALA A 199 17.09 -14.36 5.27
CA ALA A 199 15.86 -14.14 6.00
C ALA A 199 15.02 -15.42 6.11
N ASN A 200 14.38 -15.62 7.27
CA ASN A 200 13.37 -16.67 7.46
C ASN A 200 12.01 -16.28 6.85
N ARG A 201 11.06 -17.22 6.79
CA ARG A 201 9.74 -17.00 6.15
C ARG A 201 9.00 -15.80 6.75
N LEU A 202 8.94 -15.72 8.08
CA LEU A 202 8.33 -14.59 8.79
C LEU A 202 8.98 -13.24 8.43
N GLN A 203 10.31 -13.20 8.32
CA GLN A 203 11.03 -12.00 7.91
C GLN A 203 10.75 -11.63 6.45
N VAL A 204 10.62 -12.61 5.54
CA VAL A 204 10.26 -12.36 4.13
C VAL A 204 8.93 -11.63 4.01
N PHE A 205 7.93 -12.01 4.82
CA PHE A 205 6.64 -11.31 4.87
C PHE A 205 6.80 -9.81 5.18
N PHE A 206 7.54 -9.46 6.24
CA PHE A 206 7.76 -8.06 6.61
C PHE A 206 8.67 -7.32 5.62
N ILE A 207 9.69 -7.99 5.07
CA ILE A 207 10.57 -7.43 4.05
C ILE A 207 9.77 -7.04 2.80
N LEU A 208 8.89 -7.91 2.30
CA LEU A 208 8.05 -7.58 1.15
C LEU A 208 7.13 -6.39 1.46
N ARG A 209 6.51 -6.34 2.64
CA ARG A 209 5.70 -5.18 3.05
C ARG A 209 6.52 -3.88 3.06
N ILE A 210 7.78 -3.92 3.49
CA ILE A 210 8.69 -2.76 3.43
C ILE A 210 9.02 -2.37 1.98
N ILE A 211 9.22 -3.36 1.09
CA ILE A 211 9.45 -3.13 -0.34
C ILE A 211 8.22 -2.45 -0.98
N LEU A 212 7.01 -2.95 -0.69
CA LEU A 212 5.75 -2.33 -1.13
C LEU A 212 5.62 -0.90 -0.61
N GLY A 213 5.96 -0.67 0.67
CA GLY A 213 5.99 0.66 1.27
C GLY A 213 7.01 1.61 0.62
N ALA A 214 8.17 1.10 0.20
CA ALA A 214 9.15 1.87 -0.56
C ALA A 214 8.64 2.26 -1.95
N LEU A 215 7.98 1.32 -2.66
CA LEU A 215 7.35 1.58 -3.95
C LEU A 215 6.22 2.62 -3.81
N SER A 216 5.39 2.48 -2.78
CA SER A 216 4.33 3.44 -2.45
C SER A 216 4.91 4.83 -2.18
N ALA A 217 5.92 4.94 -1.31
CA ALA A 217 6.59 6.19 -0.97
C ALA A 217 7.25 6.86 -2.18
N HIS A 218 7.80 6.08 -3.12
CA HIS A 218 8.34 6.60 -4.38
C HIS A 218 7.24 7.23 -5.26
N CYS A 219 6.10 6.54 -5.40
CA CYS A 219 4.96 7.02 -6.17
C CYS A 219 4.35 8.28 -5.54
N GLU A 220 4.24 8.31 -4.21
CA GLU A 220 3.77 9.47 -3.45
C GLU A 220 4.71 10.67 -3.56
N ALA A 221 6.03 10.45 -3.44
CA ALA A 221 7.02 11.51 -3.61
C ALA A 221 6.98 12.09 -5.04
N THR A 222 6.75 11.23 -6.05
CA THR A 222 6.58 11.64 -7.45
C THR A 222 5.34 12.50 -7.63
N LEU A 223 4.20 12.07 -7.08
CA LEU A 223 2.95 12.83 -7.11
C LEU A 223 3.10 14.18 -6.38
N TYR A 224 3.71 14.18 -5.20
CA TYR A 224 4.01 15.39 -4.45
C TYR A 224 4.82 16.39 -5.27
N ARG A 225 5.91 15.94 -5.91
CA ARG A 225 6.75 16.80 -6.76
C ARG A 225 5.99 17.32 -7.97
N ALA A 226 5.20 16.48 -8.63
CA ALA A 226 4.35 16.91 -9.74
C ALA A 226 3.37 18.01 -9.31
N VAL A 227 2.77 17.92 -8.11
CA VAL A 227 1.87 18.99 -7.61
C VAL A 227 2.61 20.28 -7.27
N VAL A 228 3.82 20.19 -6.71
CA VAL A 228 4.66 21.38 -6.43
C VAL A 228 5.05 22.10 -7.71
N GLU A 229 5.36 21.35 -8.77
CA GLU A 229 5.89 21.87 -10.04
C GLU A 229 4.77 22.31 -10.99
N GLU A 230 3.70 21.54 -11.10
CA GLU A 230 2.64 21.74 -12.10
C GLU A 230 1.36 22.38 -11.55
N VAL A 231 1.19 22.51 -10.22
CA VAL A 231 -0.05 23.08 -9.65
C VAL A 231 0.26 24.30 -8.80
N ASP A 232 0.76 24.10 -7.59
CA ASP A 232 1.16 25.16 -6.66
C ASP A 232 1.96 24.53 -5.50
N PRO A 233 3.08 25.14 -5.06
CA PRO A 233 3.89 24.67 -3.92
C PRO A 233 3.15 24.55 -2.62
N ARG A 234 2.23 25.46 -2.36
CA ARG A 234 1.45 25.51 -1.12
C ARG A 234 0.52 24.31 -1.09
N ILE A 235 -0.14 24.02 -2.21
CA ILE A 235 -0.93 22.79 -2.40
C ILE A 235 -0.02 21.56 -2.23
N GLY A 236 1.17 21.57 -2.81
CA GLY A 236 2.15 20.51 -2.64
C GLY A 236 2.52 20.26 -1.17
N ARG A 237 2.77 21.31 -0.38
CA ARG A 237 3.05 21.20 1.07
C ARG A 237 1.88 20.62 1.85
N TYR A 238 0.66 21.05 1.52
CA TYR A 238 -0.56 20.52 2.14
C TYR A 238 -0.75 19.05 1.79
N LEU A 239 -0.56 18.68 0.51
CA LEU A 239 -0.63 17.30 0.04
C LEU A 239 0.40 16.42 0.74
N PHE A 240 1.64 16.91 0.90
CA PHE A 240 2.69 16.16 1.58
C PHE A 240 2.28 15.76 3.00
N LEU A 241 1.72 16.70 3.78
CA LEU A 241 1.21 16.39 5.11
C LEU A 241 0.01 15.43 5.06
N ALA A 242 -0.92 15.61 4.11
CA ALA A 242 -2.07 14.74 3.94
C ALA A 242 -1.66 13.29 3.62
N LEU A 243 -0.71 13.10 2.71
CA LEU A 243 -0.18 11.78 2.34
C LEU A 243 0.51 11.11 3.52
N ILE A 244 1.34 11.84 4.28
CA ILE A 244 2.03 11.34 5.48
C ILE A 244 1.07 10.83 6.55
N SER A 245 -0.02 11.56 6.81
CA SER A 245 -0.79 11.41 8.04
C SER A 245 -2.13 10.69 7.89
N SER A 246 -2.64 10.49 6.67
CA SER A 246 -3.97 9.90 6.46
C SER A 246 -4.02 8.41 6.85
N ALA A 247 -5.08 8.00 7.54
CA ALA A 247 -5.25 6.60 7.93
C ALA A 247 -5.47 5.69 6.70
N GLY A 248 -6.15 6.19 5.67
CA GLY A 248 -6.34 5.44 4.43
C GLY A 248 -5.04 5.12 3.70
N THR A 249 -4.10 6.08 3.61
CA THR A 249 -2.79 5.84 2.97
C THR A 249 -1.93 4.90 3.80
N TRP A 250 -1.99 4.98 5.14
CA TRP A 250 -1.36 4.02 6.05
C TRP A 250 -1.78 2.58 5.75
N ILE A 251 -3.10 2.32 5.65
CA ILE A 251 -3.66 0.98 5.41
C ILE A 251 -3.29 0.48 3.99
N ALA A 252 -3.51 1.30 2.96
CA ALA A 252 -3.39 0.85 1.58
C ALA A 252 -1.93 0.65 1.10
N SER A 253 -0.98 1.38 1.67
CA SER A 253 0.40 1.49 1.13
C SER A 253 1.27 0.24 1.21
N ASN A 254 0.93 -0.73 2.07
CA ASN A 254 1.71 -1.97 2.22
C ASN A 254 0.87 -3.21 1.95
N ALA A 255 -0.41 -3.04 1.61
CA ALA A 255 -1.30 -4.15 1.33
C ALA A 255 -0.85 -4.83 0.03
N PHE A 256 -0.66 -6.14 0.08
CA PHE A 256 -0.31 -6.95 -1.09
C PHE A 256 -1.57 -7.23 -1.93
N LEU A 257 -2.13 -6.17 -2.50
CA LEU A 257 -3.38 -6.20 -3.26
C LEU A 257 -3.21 -5.53 -4.63
N PRO A 258 -3.88 -6.04 -5.68
CA PRO A 258 -3.89 -5.41 -6.98
C PRO A 258 -4.46 -3.98 -6.97
N SER A 259 -5.37 -3.67 -6.03
CA SER A 259 -5.91 -2.32 -5.84
C SER A 259 -4.87 -1.34 -5.30
N SER A 260 -3.98 -1.78 -4.40
CA SER A 260 -2.83 -0.98 -3.94
C SER A 260 -1.80 -0.78 -5.04
N PHE A 261 -1.54 -1.81 -5.86
CA PHE A 261 -0.69 -1.66 -7.04
C PHE A 261 -1.30 -0.67 -8.06
N ALA A 262 -2.60 -0.75 -8.31
CA ALA A 262 -3.32 0.21 -9.16
C ALA A 262 -3.32 1.63 -8.56
N MET A 263 -3.33 1.77 -7.23
CA MET A 263 -3.12 3.06 -6.56
C MET A 263 -1.72 3.62 -6.85
N TYR A 264 -0.67 2.80 -6.84
CA TYR A 264 0.70 3.23 -7.16
C TYR A 264 0.80 3.76 -8.58
N THR A 265 0.31 3.00 -9.55
CA THR A 265 0.32 3.41 -10.95
C THR A 265 -0.60 4.60 -11.21
N THR A 266 -1.71 4.73 -10.46
CA THR A 266 -2.59 5.90 -10.52
C THR A 266 -1.87 7.17 -10.07
N MET A 267 -1.02 7.12 -9.03
CA MET A 267 -0.21 8.29 -8.63
C MET A 267 0.79 8.69 -9.73
N LEU A 268 1.47 7.71 -10.34
CA LEU A 268 2.41 7.96 -11.44
C LEU A 268 1.70 8.49 -12.70
N PHE A 269 0.54 7.92 -13.04
CA PHE A 269 -0.34 8.43 -14.10
C PHE A 269 -0.78 9.86 -13.81
N PHE A 270 -1.29 10.12 -12.61
CA PHE A 270 -1.80 11.43 -12.25
C PHE A 270 -0.70 12.49 -12.26
N SER A 271 0.53 12.12 -11.91
CA SER A 271 1.72 12.97 -12.06
C SER A 271 1.97 13.39 -13.52
N GLN A 272 1.69 12.52 -14.50
CA GLN A 272 1.74 12.88 -15.92
C GLN A 272 0.51 13.67 -16.35
N MET A 273 -0.65 13.33 -15.79
CA MET A 273 -1.89 14.03 -16.07
C MET A 273 -1.75 15.50 -15.69
N LEU A 274 -1.19 15.85 -14.51
CA LEU A 274 -1.04 17.23 -14.03
C LEU A 274 -0.30 18.17 -14.99
N GLN A 275 0.68 17.66 -15.74
CA GLN A 275 1.39 18.43 -16.76
C GLN A 275 0.43 18.98 -17.83
N SER A 276 0.74 20.14 -18.38
CA SER A 276 -0.06 20.72 -19.47
C SER A 276 0.03 19.90 -20.78
N PRO A 277 -1.05 19.82 -21.58
CA PRO A 277 -1.02 19.12 -22.87
C PRO A 277 -0.05 19.77 -23.87
N GLY A 278 0.98 19.04 -24.31
CA GLY A 278 1.88 19.48 -25.38
C GLY A 278 1.41 19.05 -26.77
N GLN A 279 1.64 19.87 -27.80
CA GLN A 279 1.32 19.49 -29.19
C GLN A 279 2.37 18.55 -29.78
N HIS A 280 3.66 18.80 -29.53
CA HIS A 280 4.76 18.07 -30.16
C HIS A 280 5.37 16.96 -29.29
N SER A 281 5.34 17.12 -27.96
CA SER A 281 5.91 16.12 -27.05
C SER A 281 4.93 14.96 -26.83
N SER A 282 5.33 13.76 -27.26
CA SER A 282 4.56 12.52 -27.03
C SER A 282 4.88 11.86 -25.68
N LYS A 283 5.88 12.36 -24.94
CA LYS A 283 6.39 11.73 -23.71
C LYS A 283 5.31 11.64 -22.63
N ARG A 284 4.59 12.73 -22.39
CA ARG A 284 3.50 12.79 -21.39
C ARG A 284 2.42 11.75 -21.70
N THR A 285 1.93 11.73 -22.94
CA THR A 285 0.87 10.81 -23.39
C THR A 285 1.30 9.35 -23.28
N PHE A 286 2.54 9.03 -23.68
CA PHE A 286 3.08 7.68 -23.56
C PHE A 286 3.11 7.21 -22.10
N TRP A 287 3.73 7.98 -21.20
CA TRP A 287 3.85 7.57 -19.80
C TRP A 287 2.51 7.53 -19.08
N ALA A 288 1.58 8.44 -19.40
CA ALA A 288 0.22 8.40 -18.86
C ALA A 288 -0.49 7.09 -19.24
N ILE A 289 -0.46 6.71 -20.52
CA ILE A 289 -1.06 5.46 -20.99
C ILE A 289 -0.35 4.24 -20.43
N PHE A 290 0.99 4.28 -20.35
CA PHE A 290 1.78 3.19 -19.78
C PHE A 290 1.37 2.90 -18.33
N TRP A 291 1.27 3.93 -17.47
CA TRP A 291 0.91 3.72 -16.06
C TRP A 291 -0.54 3.26 -15.88
N VAL A 292 -1.50 3.84 -16.61
CA VAL A 292 -2.90 3.37 -16.59
C VAL A 292 -3.00 1.93 -17.09
N GLY A 293 -2.34 1.62 -18.21
CA GLY A 293 -2.32 0.29 -18.80
C GLY A 293 -1.65 -0.74 -17.89
N LEU A 294 -0.52 -0.40 -17.25
CA LEU A 294 0.15 -1.28 -16.29
C LEU A 294 -0.74 -1.55 -15.07
N GLY A 295 -1.39 -0.52 -14.52
CA GLY A 295 -2.34 -0.66 -13.42
C GLY A 295 -3.53 -1.54 -13.76
N ALA A 296 -4.07 -1.39 -14.97
CA ALA A 296 -5.22 -2.14 -15.44
C ALA A 296 -4.89 -3.59 -15.79
N LEU A 297 -3.80 -3.83 -16.52
CA LEU A 297 -3.46 -5.14 -17.06
C LEU A 297 -2.77 -6.05 -16.03
N LEU A 298 -1.88 -5.51 -15.20
CA LEU A 298 -1.17 -6.31 -14.18
C LEU A 298 -1.84 -6.25 -12.80
N GLY A 299 -2.43 -5.11 -12.45
CA GLY A 299 -3.13 -4.93 -11.19
C GLY A 299 -4.60 -5.31 -11.30
N TRP A 300 -5.44 -4.31 -11.60
CA TRP A 300 -6.88 -4.46 -11.59
C TRP A 300 -7.54 -3.78 -12.80
N PRO A 301 -8.19 -4.52 -13.71
CA PRO A 301 -8.63 -4.00 -15.01
C PRO A 301 -9.58 -2.81 -14.93
N PHE A 302 -10.42 -2.76 -13.91
CA PHE A 302 -11.38 -1.66 -13.73
C PHE A 302 -10.68 -0.31 -13.50
N SER A 303 -9.44 -0.29 -12.99
CA SER A 303 -8.67 0.94 -12.75
C SER A 303 -8.41 1.76 -14.03
N ALA A 304 -8.56 1.15 -15.21
CA ALA A 304 -8.51 1.86 -16.49
C ALA A 304 -9.49 3.05 -16.58
N ALA A 305 -10.62 2.99 -15.86
CA ALA A 305 -11.61 4.06 -15.83
C ALA A 305 -11.05 5.41 -15.34
N VAL A 306 -10.05 5.39 -14.44
CA VAL A 306 -9.36 6.61 -13.94
C VAL A 306 -8.65 7.36 -15.07
N GLY A 307 -8.30 6.68 -16.17
CA GLY A 307 -7.70 7.28 -17.37
C GLY A 307 -8.68 8.04 -18.28
N LEU A 308 -10.00 7.86 -18.12
CA LEU A 308 -11.01 8.46 -19.00
C LEU A 308 -10.96 10.01 -19.01
N PRO A 309 -10.85 10.71 -17.87
CA PRO A 309 -10.67 12.16 -17.86
C PRO A 309 -9.43 12.65 -18.61
N PHE A 310 -8.33 11.89 -18.60
CA PHE A 310 -7.13 12.24 -19.37
C PHE A 310 -7.34 12.09 -20.88
N ALA A 311 -8.03 11.04 -21.31
CA ALA A 311 -8.41 10.89 -22.72
C ALA A 311 -9.31 12.06 -23.18
N LEU A 312 -10.26 12.48 -22.34
CA LEU A 312 -11.10 13.65 -22.61
C LEU A 312 -10.27 14.94 -22.66
N GLU A 313 -9.31 15.12 -21.75
CA GLU A 313 -8.41 16.28 -21.76
C GLU A 313 -7.62 16.39 -23.07
N GLU A 314 -7.03 15.28 -23.52
CA GLU A 314 -6.28 15.24 -24.77
C GLU A 314 -7.12 15.66 -25.97
N LEU A 315 -8.43 15.35 -25.98
CA LEU A 315 -9.34 15.63 -27.09
C LEU A 315 -10.05 16.99 -27.00
N LEU A 316 -10.26 17.51 -25.79
CA LEU A 316 -11.04 18.72 -25.53
C LEU A 316 -10.18 19.97 -25.27
N ILE A 317 -9.00 19.82 -24.69
CA ILE A 317 -8.15 20.96 -24.28
C ILE A 317 -7.11 21.28 -25.36
N HIS A 318 -7.30 22.42 -26.03
CA HIS A 318 -6.31 22.95 -26.98
C HIS A 318 -5.23 23.74 -26.26
N SER A 319 -3.98 23.29 -26.37
CA SER A 319 -2.80 24.03 -25.91
C SER A 319 -2.18 24.79 -27.08
N ARG A 320 -1.95 26.10 -26.90
CA ARG A 320 -1.21 26.94 -27.85
C ARG A 320 0.27 26.78 -27.52
N ASP A 321 1.03 26.07 -28.33
CA ASP A 321 2.48 26.07 -28.22
C ASP A 321 3.02 27.35 -28.87
N HIS A 322 3.76 28.18 -28.12
CA HIS A 322 4.40 29.40 -28.66
C HIS A 322 5.73 29.10 -29.37
N SER A 323 6.14 27.82 -29.45
CA SER A 323 7.33 27.43 -30.20
C SER A 323 7.19 27.82 -31.68
N LYS A 324 8.19 28.52 -32.21
CA LYS A 324 8.30 29.05 -33.59
C LYS A 324 8.23 27.96 -34.71
N LYS A 325 7.88 26.71 -34.40
CA LYS A 325 7.70 25.62 -35.36
C LYS A 325 6.24 25.60 -35.86
N LYS A 326 6.08 25.55 -37.19
CA LYS A 326 4.82 25.62 -37.95
C LYS A 326 3.61 25.12 -37.13
N THR A 327 2.71 26.05 -36.82
CA THR A 327 1.39 25.77 -36.23
C THR A 327 0.68 24.71 -37.06
N VAL A 328 0.45 23.53 -36.47
CA VAL A 328 -0.41 22.49 -37.03
C VAL A 328 -1.77 23.11 -37.35
N ARG A 329 -2.36 22.77 -38.52
CA ARG A 329 -3.67 23.27 -38.92
C ARG A 329 -4.70 22.97 -37.82
N PHE A 330 -5.57 23.94 -37.51
CA PHE A 330 -6.52 23.87 -36.40
C PHE A 330 -7.49 22.66 -36.43
N ARG A 331 -7.67 22.02 -37.59
CA ARG A 331 -8.53 20.83 -37.75
C ARG A 331 -7.82 19.50 -37.50
N ASP A 332 -6.49 19.47 -37.48
CA ASP A 332 -5.72 18.21 -37.48
C ASP A 332 -5.22 17.80 -36.08
N TRP A 333 -5.20 18.72 -35.11
CA TRP A 333 -4.62 18.45 -33.78
C TRP A 333 -5.37 17.37 -32.98
N ARG A 334 -6.72 17.34 -33.05
CA ARG A 334 -7.54 16.32 -32.36
C ARG A 334 -7.29 14.93 -32.95
N VAL A 335 -7.22 14.84 -34.28
CA VAL A 335 -6.94 13.59 -34.98
C VAL A 335 -5.54 13.09 -34.63
N MET A 336 -4.53 13.98 -34.64
CA MET A 336 -3.17 13.61 -34.24
C MET A 336 -3.08 13.11 -32.79
N ARG A 337 -3.80 13.73 -31.85
CA ARG A 337 -3.83 13.28 -30.45
C ARG A 337 -4.61 11.99 -30.28
N LEU A 338 -5.72 11.81 -30.99
CA LEU A 338 -6.46 10.55 -31.00
C LEU A 338 -5.60 9.41 -31.52
N VAL A 339 -4.93 9.60 -32.67
CA VAL A 339 -3.98 8.62 -33.22
C VAL A 339 -2.87 8.33 -32.21
N ARG A 340 -2.31 9.35 -31.56
CA ARG A 340 -1.28 9.15 -30.52
C ARG A 340 -1.81 8.32 -29.34
N LEU A 341 -3.00 8.63 -28.85
CA LEU A 341 -3.65 7.89 -27.77
C LEU A 341 -3.85 6.41 -28.16
N THR A 342 -4.42 6.16 -29.34
CA THR A 342 -4.70 4.79 -29.79
C THR A 342 -3.43 4.02 -30.11
N THR A 343 -2.44 4.64 -30.76
CA THR A 343 -1.13 4.02 -31.03
C THR A 343 -0.44 3.60 -29.73
N PHE A 344 -0.34 4.49 -28.73
CA PHE A 344 0.29 4.12 -27.47
C PHE A 344 -0.55 3.12 -26.65
N ALA A 345 -1.88 3.18 -26.71
CA ALA A 345 -2.73 2.17 -26.08
C ALA A 345 -2.47 0.77 -26.65
N ILE A 346 -2.36 0.64 -27.97
CA ILE A 346 -2.03 -0.64 -28.64
C ILE A 346 -0.62 -1.10 -28.27
N ILE A 347 0.37 -0.20 -28.27
CA ILE A 347 1.75 -0.53 -27.89
C ILE A 347 1.81 -1.03 -26.45
N VAL A 348 1.19 -0.31 -25.51
CA VAL A 348 1.18 -0.69 -24.09
C VAL A 348 0.42 -1.99 -23.87
N LEU A 349 -0.71 -2.17 -24.56
CA LEU A 349 -1.44 -3.44 -24.54
C LEU A 349 -0.53 -4.59 -24.96
N GLY A 350 0.17 -4.49 -26.09
CA GLY A 350 1.12 -5.52 -26.51
C GLY A 350 2.27 -5.72 -25.53
N CYS A 351 2.97 -4.64 -25.15
CA CYS A 351 4.18 -4.71 -24.32
C CYS A 351 3.92 -5.17 -22.88
N VAL A 352 2.73 -4.94 -22.32
CA VAL A 352 2.38 -5.35 -20.96
C VAL A 352 1.61 -6.67 -20.95
N LEU A 353 0.61 -6.83 -21.83
CA LEU A 353 -0.23 -8.03 -21.81
C LEU A 353 0.52 -9.27 -22.29
N ILE A 354 1.37 -9.17 -23.32
CA ILE A 354 2.07 -10.34 -23.87
C ILE A 354 2.97 -11.00 -22.81
N PRO A 355 3.84 -10.28 -22.07
CA PRO A 355 4.61 -10.89 -20.98
C PRO A 355 3.74 -11.55 -19.90
N ILE A 356 2.64 -10.90 -19.51
CA ILE A 356 1.68 -11.46 -18.53
C ILE A 356 1.10 -12.78 -19.05
N MET A 357 0.62 -12.79 -20.30
CA MET A 357 0.08 -13.99 -20.94
C MET A 357 1.10 -15.11 -21.06
N ILE A 358 2.38 -14.80 -21.35
CA ILE A 358 3.45 -15.81 -21.40
C ILE A 358 3.67 -16.45 -20.03
N ILE A 359 3.75 -15.64 -18.97
CA ILE A 359 3.95 -16.12 -17.60
C ILE A 359 2.74 -16.93 -17.14
N ASP A 360 1.54 -16.41 -17.33
CA ASP A 360 0.31 -17.09 -16.93
C ASP A 360 0.12 -18.39 -17.72
N HIS A 361 0.42 -18.40 -19.02
CA HIS A 361 0.42 -19.63 -19.84
C HIS A 361 1.41 -20.67 -19.31
N TYR A 362 2.59 -20.24 -18.87
CA TYR A 362 3.60 -21.14 -18.31
C TYR A 362 3.15 -21.82 -17.02
N TYR A 363 2.46 -21.11 -16.13
CA TYR A 363 1.99 -21.66 -14.85
C TYR A 363 0.66 -22.41 -14.96
N TYR A 364 -0.31 -21.87 -15.70
CA TYR A 364 -1.60 -22.51 -15.92
C TYR A 364 -1.56 -23.67 -16.93
N LYS A 365 -0.49 -23.76 -17.74
CA LYS A 365 -0.38 -24.68 -18.90
C LYS A 365 -1.51 -24.50 -19.93
N LYS A 366 -2.15 -23.34 -19.92
CA LYS A 366 -3.30 -22.98 -20.74
C LYS A 366 -3.19 -21.52 -21.13
N LEU A 367 -3.49 -21.19 -22.38
CA LEU A 367 -3.51 -19.79 -22.82
C LEU A 367 -4.71 -19.09 -22.18
N VAL A 368 -4.44 -18.11 -21.31
CA VAL A 368 -5.45 -17.36 -20.58
C VAL A 368 -5.15 -15.86 -20.66
N ILE A 369 -6.20 -15.05 -20.68
CA ILE A 369 -6.12 -13.60 -20.58
C ILE A 369 -6.79 -13.22 -19.27
N VAL A 370 -6.03 -13.30 -18.18
CA VAL A 370 -6.55 -13.12 -16.82
C VAL A 370 -7.34 -11.81 -16.63
N PRO A 371 -6.86 -10.63 -17.10
CA PRO A 371 -7.61 -9.39 -16.94
C PRO A 371 -8.97 -9.40 -17.65
N LEU A 372 -9.08 -10.13 -18.78
CA LEU A 372 -10.34 -10.31 -19.49
C LEU A 372 -11.26 -11.28 -18.73
N ASN A 373 -10.72 -12.39 -18.22
CA ASN A 373 -11.50 -13.35 -17.44
C ASN A 373 -12.12 -12.69 -16.19
N ILE A 374 -11.39 -11.82 -15.50
CA ILE A 374 -11.90 -11.04 -14.36
C ILE A 374 -13.10 -10.18 -14.79
N VAL A 375 -12.99 -9.46 -15.92
CA VAL A 375 -14.08 -8.61 -16.43
C VAL A 375 -15.28 -9.46 -16.82
N LEU A 376 -15.07 -10.59 -17.50
CA LEU A 376 -16.13 -11.51 -17.88
C LEU A 376 -16.85 -12.07 -16.65
N TYR A 377 -16.11 -12.45 -15.62
CA TYR A 377 -16.67 -12.98 -14.38
C TYR A 377 -17.46 -11.90 -13.61
N ASN A 378 -16.88 -10.74 -13.36
CA ASN A 378 -17.49 -9.71 -12.50
C ASN A 378 -18.65 -8.95 -13.17
N VAL A 379 -18.62 -8.80 -14.50
CA VAL A 379 -19.62 -7.98 -15.23
C VAL A 379 -20.65 -8.86 -15.95
N PHE A 380 -20.26 -10.07 -16.37
CA PHE A 380 -21.09 -10.95 -17.20
C PHE A 380 -21.31 -12.35 -16.58
N GLY A 381 -21.01 -12.54 -15.28
CA GLY A 381 -21.02 -13.84 -14.60
C GLY A 381 -22.37 -14.51 -14.38
N GLY A 382 -23.49 -13.82 -14.57
CA GLY A 382 -24.85 -14.31 -14.26
C GLY A 382 -25.28 -13.99 -12.82
N GLU A 383 -26.47 -14.44 -12.40
CA GLU A 383 -27.07 -14.04 -11.11
C GLU A 383 -26.50 -14.76 -9.87
N ASN A 384 -25.98 -15.99 -10.04
CA ASN A 384 -25.46 -16.82 -8.94
C ASN A 384 -23.92 -16.77 -8.79
N VAL A 385 -23.29 -15.86 -9.51
CA VAL A 385 -21.84 -15.77 -9.67
C VAL A 385 -21.47 -14.28 -9.74
N GLY A 386 -20.28 -13.92 -9.30
CA GLY A 386 -19.81 -12.53 -9.30
C GLY A 386 -19.72 -11.95 -7.89
N PRO A 387 -19.44 -10.64 -7.77
CA PRO A 387 -19.09 -10.03 -6.50
C PRO A 387 -20.23 -10.01 -5.46
N ASP A 388 -21.49 -10.00 -5.90
CA ASP A 388 -22.64 -9.82 -5.01
C ASP A 388 -22.93 -11.04 -4.12
N ILE A 389 -22.42 -12.23 -4.48
CA ILE A 389 -22.62 -13.47 -3.70
C ILE A 389 -21.89 -13.44 -2.36
N PHE A 390 -20.96 -12.50 -2.17
CA PHE A 390 -20.21 -12.30 -0.92
C PHE A 390 -20.87 -11.28 0.01
N GLY A 391 -22.05 -10.76 -0.36
CA GLY A 391 -22.80 -9.78 0.40
C GLY A 391 -22.76 -8.38 -0.23
N THR A 392 -23.70 -7.54 0.20
CA THR A 392 -23.88 -6.17 -0.28
C THR A 392 -23.88 -5.19 0.88
N GLU A 393 -23.49 -3.96 0.60
CA GLU A 393 -23.37 -2.89 1.59
C GLU A 393 -24.24 -1.69 1.18
N PRO A 394 -24.73 -0.88 2.14
CA PRO A 394 -25.60 0.24 1.84
C PRO A 394 -24.89 1.35 1.03
N TRP A 395 -25.66 2.21 0.38
CA TRP A 395 -25.13 3.28 -0.49
C TRP A 395 -24.15 4.23 0.23
N TRP A 396 -24.29 4.41 1.54
CA TRP A 396 -23.44 5.31 2.33
C TRP A 396 -22.11 4.66 2.79
N PHE A 397 -21.86 3.38 2.49
CA PHE A 397 -20.67 2.64 2.93
C PHE A 397 -19.37 3.40 2.63
N TYR A 398 -19.19 3.85 1.39
CA TYR A 398 -17.99 4.56 0.98
C TYR A 398 -17.88 5.98 1.53
N ILE A 399 -19.00 6.60 1.89
CA ILE A 399 -18.99 7.87 2.63
C ILE A 399 -18.43 7.63 4.03
N LEU A 400 -18.90 6.58 4.72
CA LEU A 400 -18.40 6.22 6.04
C LEU A 400 -16.92 5.83 5.97
N ASN A 401 -16.52 5.02 4.98
CA ASN A 401 -15.14 4.66 4.73
C ASN A 401 -14.24 5.90 4.54
N GLY A 402 -14.66 6.83 3.68
CA GLY A 402 -13.93 8.09 3.43
C GLY A 402 -13.82 8.96 4.68
N LEU A 403 -14.91 9.11 5.45
CA LEU A 403 -14.91 9.87 6.70
C LEU A 403 -13.99 9.25 7.77
N LEU A 404 -13.94 7.92 7.83
CA LEU A 404 -13.06 7.24 8.77
C LEU A 404 -11.58 7.39 8.37
N ASN A 405 -11.26 7.21 7.09
CA ASN A 405 -9.87 7.15 6.62
C ASN A 405 -9.22 8.51 6.30
N PHE A 406 -10.03 9.51 5.94
CA PHE A 406 -9.58 10.85 5.55
C PHE A 406 -10.32 12.00 6.24
N ASN A 407 -11.36 11.72 7.04
CA ASN A 407 -12.06 12.68 7.90
C ASN A 407 -12.44 14.01 7.20
N ILE A 408 -11.86 15.14 7.64
CA ILE A 408 -12.08 16.48 7.09
C ILE A 408 -11.66 16.54 5.62
N LEU A 409 -10.58 15.86 5.25
CA LEU A 409 -10.08 15.85 3.87
C LEU A 409 -11.05 15.15 2.92
N PHE A 410 -11.80 14.15 3.37
CA PHE A 410 -12.82 13.52 2.54
C PHE A 410 -13.97 14.48 2.22
N VAL A 411 -14.47 15.19 3.25
CA VAL A 411 -15.52 16.21 3.06
C VAL A 411 -15.02 17.32 2.14
N ALA A 412 -13.79 17.77 2.34
CA ALA A 412 -13.15 18.74 1.46
C ALA A 412 -13.02 18.20 0.02
N ALA A 413 -12.65 16.94 -0.17
CA ALA A 413 -12.52 16.33 -1.49
C ALA A 413 -13.85 16.30 -2.25
N LEU A 414 -14.96 15.96 -1.58
CA LEU A 414 -16.31 16.03 -2.14
C LEU A 414 -16.72 17.47 -2.50
N ALA A 415 -16.24 18.46 -1.76
CA ALA A 415 -16.50 19.87 -2.01
C ALA A 415 -15.60 20.49 -3.09
N SER A 416 -14.65 19.75 -3.67
CA SER A 416 -13.68 20.30 -4.64
C SER A 416 -14.30 20.85 -5.93
N PHE A 417 -15.29 20.17 -6.49
CA PHE A 417 -16.00 20.64 -7.69
C PHE A 417 -16.84 21.91 -7.45
N PRO A 418 -17.75 21.97 -6.46
CA PRO A 418 -18.49 23.21 -6.20
C PRO A 418 -17.56 24.36 -5.79
N MET A 419 -16.48 24.07 -5.04
CA MET A 419 -15.48 25.08 -4.69
C MET A 419 -14.73 25.62 -5.91
N LEU A 420 -14.40 24.75 -6.88
CA LEU A 420 -13.77 25.17 -8.13
C LEU A 420 -14.68 26.09 -8.94
N ILE A 421 -15.97 25.78 -9.05
CA ILE A 421 -16.97 26.64 -9.73
C ILE A 421 -17.02 27.99 -9.03
N PHE A 422 -17.14 28.00 -7.70
CA PHE A 422 -17.21 29.24 -6.93
C PHE A 422 -15.93 30.08 -7.06
N ALA A 423 -14.76 29.43 -7.03
CA ALA A 423 -13.47 30.08 -7.24
C ALA A 423 -13.34 30.69 -8.65
N TYR A 424 -13.84 30.02 -9.68
CA TYR A 424 -13.82 30.54 -11.05
C TYR A 424 -14.57 31.86 -11.20
N PHE A 425 -15.72 32.02 -10.54
CA PHE A 425 -16.50 33.26 -10.61
C PHE A 425 -16.00 34.36 -9.68
N THR A 426 -15.32 34.01 -8.58
CA THR A 426 -14.88 34.99 -7.58
C THR A 426 -13.43 35.43 -7.75
N ILE A 427 -12.54 34.50 -8.08
CA ILE A 427 -11.08 34.67 -8.14
C ILE A 427 -10.45 33.96 -9.36
N PRO A 428 -10.88 34.26 -10.60
CA PRO A 428 -10.40 33.55 -11.80
C PRO A 428 -8.88 33.63 -12.00
N HIS A 429 -8.24 34.72 -11.54
CA HIS A 429 -6.79 34.94 -11.67
C HIS A 429 -5.95 34.11 -10.68
N VAL A 430 -6.57 33.54 -9.64
CA VAL A 430 -5.89 32.82 -8.54
C VAL A 430 -6.03 31.30 -8.69
N LEU A 431 -6.81 30.84 -9.67
CA LEU A 431 -6.81 29.42 -10.03
C LEU A 431 -5.36 29.00 -10.30
N PRO A 432 -4.88 27.89 -9.70
CA PRO A 432 -3.48 27.52 -9.77
C PRO A 432 -3.04 27.52 -11.24
N ASN A 433 -2.13 28.40 -11.60
CA ASN A 433 -1.66 28.50 -12.97
C ASN A 433 -0.19 28.10 -12.92
N PRO A 434 0.22 26.99 -13.56
CA PRO A 434 1.62 26.59 -13.57
C PRO A 434 2.47 27.77 -14.06
N ALA A 435 3.62 28.03 -13.44
CA ALA A 435 4.55 29.07 -13.87
C ALA A 435 4.99 28.92 -15.34
N THR A 436 4.84 27.72 -15.90
CA THR A 436 5.17 27.30 -17.27
C THR A 436 3.97 27.25 -18.23
N SER A 437 2.76 27.62 -17.78
CA SER A 437 1.50 27.40 -18.52
C SER A 437 1.23 28.48 -19.58
N LEU A 438 1.44 28.06 -20.83
CA LEU A 438 0.79 28.59 -22.02
C LEU A 438 -0.70 28.86 -21.72
N ARG A 439 -1.18 30.07 -22.02
CA ARG A 439 -2.55 30.54 -21.75
C ARG A 439 -3.63 29.49 -22.15
N ILE A 440 -4.08 28.67 -21.20
CA ILE A 440 -5.14 27.67 -21.40
C ILE A 440 -6.45 28.41 -21.64
N LYS A 441 -7.13 28.14 -22.75
CA LYS A 441 -8.36 28.87 -23.14
C LYS A 441 -9.53 28.66 -22.18
N ASN A 442 -9.61 27.52 -21.50
CA ASN A 442 -10.69 27.18 -20.57
C ASN A 442 -10.14 26.54 -19.28
N PRO A 443 -9.73 27.36 -18.29
CA PRO A 443 -9.13 26.87 -17.05
C PRO A 443 -10.12 26.08 -16.18
N LEU A 444 -11.41 26.41 -16.21
CA LEU A 444 -12.46 25.67 -15.48
C LEU A 444 -12.56 24.22 -15.96
N LEU A 445 -12.67 24.01 -17.28
CA LEU A 445 -12.73 22.67 -17.86
C LEU A 445 -11.44 21.89 -17.57
N TRP A 446 -10.28 22.54 -17.70
CA TRP A 446 -9.00 21.90 -17.46
C TRP A 446 -8.86 21.39 -16.01
N PHE A 447 -9.18 22.21 -15.02
CA PHE A 447 -9.15 21.79 -13.61
C PHE A 447 -10.25 20.80 -13.26
N THR A 448 -11.44 20.92 -13.86
CA THR A 448 -12.52 19.94 -13.69
C THR A 448 -12.06 18.55 -14.10
N LEU A 449 -11.31 18.44 -15.20
CA LEU A 449 -10.74 17.17 -15.65
C LEU A 449 -9.67 16.63 -14.69
N LYS A 450 -8.93 17.48 -13.96
CA LYS A 450 -7.95 17.01 -12.94
C LYS A 450 -8.62 16.45 -11.69
N ILE A 451 -9.72 17.02 -11.23
CA ILE A 451 -10.40 16.55 -10.01
C ILE A 451 -11.38 15.40 -10.28
N SER A 452 -11.81 15.22 -11.53
CA SER A 452 -12.83 14.24 -11.91
C SER A 452 -12.46 12.76 -11.76
N PRO A 453 -11.19 12.29 -11.81
CA PRO A 453 -10.92 10.86 -11.62
C PRO A 453 -11.38 10.35 -10.26
N PHE A 454 -11.29 11.17 -9.20
CA PHE A 454 -11.88 10.87 -7.90
C PHE A 454 -13.41 10.71 -7.99
N TYR A 455 -14.11 11.69 -8.57
CA TYR A 455 -15.57 11.66 -8.66
C TYR A 455 -16.08 10.51 -9.53
N LEU A 456 -15.41 10.24 -10.65
CA LEU A 456 -15.73 9.14 -11.54
C LEU A 456 -15.63 7.80 -10.80
N TRP A 457 -14.49 7.56 -10.15
CA TRP A 457 -14.27 6.33 -9.39
C TRP A 457 -15.25 6.17 -8.24
N PHE A 458 -15.43 7.24 -7.46
CA PHE A 458 -16.35 7.26 -6.33
C PHE A 458 -17.80 6.99 -6.76
N ALA A 459 -18.23 7.56 -7.89
CA ALA A 459 -19.57 7.33 -8.43
C ALA A 459 -19.76 5.88 -8.91
N ILE A 460 -18.80 5.32 -9.65
CA ILE A 460 -18.86 3.94 -10.16
C ILE A 460 -19.06 2.96 -8.99
N PHE A 461 -18.21 3.01 -7.98
CA PHE A 461 -18.25 2.04 -6.87
C PHE A 461 -19.39 2.32 -5.88
N THR A 462 -19.79 3.57 -5.67
CA THR A 462 -20.99 3.86 -4.86
C THR A 462 -22.25 3.29 -5.50
N ALA A 463 -22.32 3.26 -6.84
CA ALA A 463 -23.44 2.68 -7.57
C ALA A 463 -23.46 1.14 -7.56
N GLN A 464 -22.33 0.47 -7.29
CA GLN A 464 -22.29 -1.00 -7.21
C GLN A 464 -22.91 -1.50 -5.89
N PRO A 465 -23.70 -2.58 -5.91
CA PRO A 465 -24.29 -3.18 -4.71
C PRO A 465 -23.21 -3.75 -3.78
N HIS A 466 -22.32 -4.60 -4.30
CA HIS A 466 -21.15 -5.07 -3.57
C HIS A 466 -20.09 -3.97 -3.38
N LYS A 467 -19.57 -3.85 -2.15
CA LYS A 467 -18.62 -2.80 -1.78
C LYS A 467 -17.58 -3.35 -0.81
N GLU A 468 -16.35 -2.94 -1.03
CA GLU A 468 -15.23 -3.28 -0.17
C GLU A 468 -14.29 -2.10 -0.05
N GLU A 469 -13.71 -1.90 1.13
CA GLU A 469 -12.81 -0.77 1.39
C GLU A 469 -11.64 -0.72 0.37
N ARG A 470 -11.06 -1.88 0.03
CA ARG A 470 -9.93 -1.99 -0.91
C ARG A 470 -10.24 -1.48 -2.33
N PHE A 471 -11.51 -1.43 -2.75
CA PHE A 471 -11.86 -0.92 -4.09
C PHE A 471 -11.61 0.58 -4.23
N LEU A 472 -11.67 1.34 -3.13
CA LEU A 472 -11.36 2.77 -3.17
C LEU A 472 -9.86 3.09 -3.10
N PHE A 473 -8.99 2.12 -2.80
CA PHE A 473 -7.54 2.37 -2.67
C PHE A 473 -6.98 3.10 -3.89
N VAL A 474 -7.45 2.76 -5.09
CA VAL A 474 -7.03 3.37 -6.37
C VAL A 474 -7.03 4.90 -6.34
N VAL A 475 -7.98 5.53 -5.64
CA VAL A 475 -8.15 7.00 -5.59
C VAL A 475 -7.85 7.63 -4.24
N TYR A 476 -7.33 6.88 -3.27
CA TYR A 476 -6.95 7.42 -1.94
C TYR A 476 -6.00 8.64 -2.01
N PRO A 477 -4.95 8.65 -2.86
CA PRO A 477 -4.10 9.83 -3.04
C PRO A 477 -4.85 11.00 -3.70
N LEU A 478 -5.86 10.72 -4.54
CA LEU A 478 -6.67 11.75 -5.21
C LEU A 478 -7.69 12.39 -4.26
N ILE A 479 -8.17 11.66 -3.25
CA ILE A 479 -8.94 12.23 -2.14
C ILE A 479 -8.07 13.27 -1.42
N CYS A 480 -6.82 12.95 -1.11
CA CYS A 480 -5.89 13.89 -0.48
C CYS A 480 -5.70 15.14 -1.36
N PHE A 481 -5.41 14.96 -2.65
CA PHE A 481 -5.23 16.06 -3.60
C PHE A 481 -6.47 16.98 -3.68
N ASN A 482 -7.65 16.41 -3.92
CA ASN A 482 -8.90 17.18 -4.02
C ASN A 482 -9.24 17.89 -2.69
N GLY A 483 -8.98 17.23 -1.56
CA GLY A 483 -9.17 17.81 -0.24
C GLY A 483 -8.30 19.05 -0.02
N VAL A 484 -6.99 18.94 -0.27
CA VAL A 484 -6.07 20.07 -0.05
C VAL A 484 -6.25 21.19 -1.07
N LEU A 485 -6.64 20.87 -2.30
CA LEU A 485 -7.01 21.86 -3.31
C LEU A 485 -8.22 22.69 -2.84
N THR A 486 -9.22 22.03 -2.27
CA THR A 486 -10.42 22.71 -1.73
C THR A 486 -10.08 23.64 -0.59
N LEU A 487 -9.22 23.21 0.35
CA LEU A 487 -8.75 24.06 1.43
C LEU A 487 -7.97 25.27 0.92
N TYR A 488 -7.12 25.08 -0.10
CA TYR A 488 -6.38 26.17 -0.74
C TYR A 488 -7.31 27.17 -1.44
N LEU A 489 -8.26 26.69 -2.25
CA LEU A 489 -9.22 27.56 -2.93
C LEU A 489 -10.09 28.31 -1.92
N GLY A 490 -10.60 27.63 -0.89
CA GLY A 490 -11.36 28.24 0.20
C GLY A 490 -10.56 29.34 0.91
N GLN A 491 -9.27 29.08 1.19
CA GLN A 491 -8.36 30.08 1.75
C GLN A 491 -8.28 31.34 0.87
N LYS A 492 -8.09 31.16 -0.44
CA LYS A 492 -7.95 32.29 -1.40
C LYS A 492 -9.23 33.09 -1.54
N ILE A 493 -10.39 32.42 -1.51
CA ILE A 493 -11.69 33.09 -1.54
C ILE A 493 -11.89 33.93 -0.28
N VAL A 494 -11.58 33.38 0.90
CA VAL A 494 -11.67 34.13 2.17
C VAL A 494 -10.75 35.36 2.14
N GLN A 495 -9.52 35.22 1.64
CA GLN A 495 -8.60 36.34 1.46
C GLN A 495 -9.21 37.42 0.54
N CYS A 496 -9.71 37.04 -0.64
CA CYS A 496 -10.30 37.97 -1.60
C CYS A 496 -11.52 38.71 -1.04
N ILE A 497 -12.39 38.02 -0.30
CA ILE A 497 -13.57 38.64 0.32
C ILE A 497 -13.13 39.64 1.39
N LEU A 498 -12.23 39.24 2.28
CA LEU A 498 -11.79 40.10 3.39
C LEU A 498 -10.98 41.31 2.90
N ASP A 499 -10.21 41.17 1.83
CA ASP A 499 -9.44 42.27 1.24
C ASP A 499 -10.33 43.40 0.72
N ARG A 500 -11.61 43.13 0.40
CA ARG A 500 -12.59 44.18 0.03
C ARG A 500 -13.03 45.04 1.20
N PHE A 501 -12.96 44.51 2.42
CA PHE A 501 -13.48 45.18 3.63
C PHE A 501 -12.40 45.73 4.56
N VAL A 502 -11.12 45.45 4.28
CA VAL A 502 -10.03 45.71 5.22
C VAL A 502 -8.97 46.64 4.63
N THR A 503 -8.43 47.53 5.48
CA THR A 503 -7.36 48.47 5.11
C THR A 503 -6.08 47.75 4.68
N ARG A 504 -5.35 48.33 3.72
CA ARG A 504 -4.11 47.78 3.12
C ARG A 504 -3.04 47.36 4.14
N THR A 505 -3.00 48.00 5.30
CA THR A 505 -2.09 47.66 6.42
C THR A 505 -2.41 46.35 7.13
N LYS A 506 -3.68 45.90 7.10
CA LYS A 506 -4.16 44.67 7.75
C LYS A 506 -4.24 43.46 6.80
N THR A 507 -4.16 43.68 5.49
CA THR A 507 -4.17 42.63 4.44
C THR A 507 -3.10 41.56 4.67
N ALA A 508 -1.86 41.97 4.98
CA ALA A 508 -0.77 41.03 5.24
C ALA A 508 -1.05 40.10 6.42
N ALA A 509 -1.68 40.63 7.48
CA ALA A 509 -2.07 39.85 8.65
C ALA A 509 -3.17 38.83 8.30
N ILE A 510 -4.17 39.23 7.51
CA ILE A 510 -5.26 38.34 7.05
C ILE A 510 -4.70 37.17 6.24
N HIS A 511 -3.77 37.44 5.32
CA HIS A 511 -3.14 36.41 4.50
C HIS A 511 -2.34 35.43 5.36
N LYS A 512 -1.63 35.93 6.40
CA LYS A 512 -0.94 35.09 7.38
C LYS A 512 -1.89 34.22 8.20
N TYR A 513 -2.95 34.79 8.77
CA TYR A 513 -3.90 34.05 9.62
C TYR A 513 -4.72 33.02 8.84
N SER A 514 -5.20 33.38 7.64
CA SER A 514 -5.92 32.44 6.76
C SER A 514 -5.03 31.27 6.32
N THR A 515 -3.75 31.50 6.02
CA THR A 515 -2.79 30.41 5.77
C THR A 515 -2.59 29.54 7.02
N GLY A 516 -2.47 30.17 8.18
CA GLY A 516 -2.38 29.47 9.47
C GLY A 516 -3.60 28.58 9.74
N LEU A 517 -4.81 29.04 9.41
CA LEU A 517 -6.04 28.28 9.57
C LEU A 517 -6.04 26.98 8.74
N VAL A 518 -5.53 27.01 7.50
CA VAL A 518 -5.40 25.79 6.69
C VAL A 518 -4.47 24.79 7.38
N TRP A 519 -3.34 25.23 7.92
CA TRP A 519 -2.45 24.35 8.69
C TRP A 519 -3.12 23.80 9.95
N VAL A 520 -3.90 24.59 10.68
CA VAL A 520 -4.67 24.12 11.84
C VAL A 520 -5.65 23.02 11.42
N ILE A 521 -6.38 23.19 10.31
CA ILE A 521 -7.30 22.18 9.78
C ILE A 521 -6.56 20.89 9.38
N LEU A 522 -5.42 21.02 8.69
CA LEU A 522 -4.61 19.87 8.27
C LEU A 522 -4.02 19.12 9.47
N ILE A 523 -3.53 19.83 10.49
CA ILE A 523 -3.02 19.23 11.72
C ILE A 523 -4.16 18.53 12.48
N ALA A 524 -5.35 19.13 12.57
CA ALA A 524 -6.51 18.48 13.17
C ALA A 524 -6.90 17.19 12.42
N SER A 525 -6.92 17.22 11.09
CA SER A 525 -7.15 16.05 10.24
C SER A 525 -6.10 14.95 10.47
N ALA A 526 -4.82 15.34 10.55
CA ALA A 526 -3.71 14.42 10.84
C ALA A 526 -3.83 13.78 12.23
N LEU A 527 -4.25 14.52 13.26
CA LEU A 527 -4.45 14.00 14.61
C LEU A 527 -5.62 13.01 14.67
N ILE A 528 -6.72 13.27 13.96
CA ILE A 528 -7.85 12.35 13.86
C ILE A 528 -7.42 11.04 13.16
N SER A 529 -6.67 11.16 12.06
CA SER A 529 -6.12 10.00 11.35
C SER A 529 -5.15 9.19 12.20
N MET A 530 -4.25 9.86 12.93
CA MET A 530 -3.31 9.20 13.84
C MET A 530 -4.05 8.47 14.98
N SER A 531 -5.08 9.09 15.55
CA SER A 531 -5.94 8.45 16.56
C SER A 531 -6.60 7.18 16.01
N ARG A 532 -7.04 7.18 14.75
CA ARG A 532 -7.57 5.97 14.09
C ARG A 532 -6.49 4.90 13.90
N ILE A 533 -5.31 5.26 13.40
CA ILE A 533 -4.18 4.33 13.21
C ILE A 533 -3.84 3.63 14.53
N VAL A 534 -3.71 4.41 15.61
CA VAL A 534 -3.43 3.90 16.95
C VAL A 534 -4.56 3.00 17.46
N ALA A 535 -5.84 3.35 17.21
CA ALA A 535 -6.97 2.49 17.58
C ALA A 535 -6.94 1.15 16.84
N LEU A 536 -6.68 1.15 15.53
CA LEU A 536 -6.61 -0.09 14.77
C LEU A 536 -5.51 -1.01 15.29
N TYR A 537 -4.37 -0.45 15.69
CA TYR A 537 -3.30 -1.20 16.32
C TYR A 537 -3.69 -1.71 17.72
N ASP A 538 -4.06 -0.83 18.67
CA ASP A 538 -4.33 -1.21 20.07
C ASP A 538 -5.56 -2.13 20.20
N HIS A 539 -6.59 -1.92 19.38
CA HIS A 539 -7.84 -2.68 19.48
C HIS A 539 -7.81 -4.02 18.73
N TYR A 540 -7.06 -4.11 17.62
CA TYR A 540 -7.23 -5.19 16.64
C TYR A 540 -5.93 -5.85 16.14
N ASN A 541 -4.74 -5.54 16.68
CA ASN A 541 -3.46 -6.16 16.27
C ASN A 541 -3.25 -7.60 16.78
N ALA A 542 -4.16 -8.14 17.60
CA ALA A 542 -3.99 -9.46 18.20
C ALA A 542 -3.67 -10.61 17.22
N PRO A 543 -4.32 -10.71 16.03
CA PRO A 543 -4.03 -11.79 15.09
C PRO A 543 -2.58 -11.80 14.61
N ILE A 544 -2.06 -10.68 14.09
CA ILE A 544 -0.65 -10.58 13.64
C ILE A 544 0.31 -10.94 14.77
N GLU A 545 0.06 -10.47 15.98
CA GLU A 545 0.94 -10.71 17.12
C GLU A 545 0.94 -12.16 17.60
N VAL A 546 -0.24 -12.78 17.66
CA VAL A 546 -0.39 -14.18 18.12
C VAL A 546 0.20 -15.15 17.11
N TYR A 547 -0.02 -14.95 15.81
CA TYR A 547 0.62 -15.76 14.77
C TYR A 547 2.12 -15.49 14.67
N ARG A 548 2.60 -14.26 14.93
CA ARG A 548 4.04 -14.01 15.04
C ARG A 548 4.66 -14.83 16.17
N LYS A 549 3.96 -14.99 17.29
CA LYS A 549 4.39 -15.87 18.39
C LYS A 549 4.21 -17.35 18.06
N ALA A 550 3.23 -17.70 17.21
CA ALA A 550 3.06 -19.08 16.74
C ALA A 550 4.30 -19.58 15.99
N PHE A 551 4.97 -18.72 15.21
CA PHE A 551 6.23 -19.07 14.54
C PHE A 551 7.30 -19.64 15.49
N ASP A 552 7.38 -19.12 16.72
CA ASP A 552 8.37 -19.55 17.72
C ASP A 552 7.82 -20.64 18.69
N LEU A 553 6.51 -20.62 18.96
CA LEU A 553 5.89 -21.45 20.01
C LEU A 553 5.35 -22.79 19.49
N VAL A 554 5.03 -22.88 18.19
CA VAL A 554 4.60 -24.13 17.57
C VAL A 554 5.82 -25.02 17.38
N LYS A 555 5.87 -26.10 18.14
CA LYS A 555 6.95 -27.09 18.08
C LYS A 555 6.63 -28.14 17.02
N VAL A 556 7.52 -28.27 16.04
CA VAL A 556 7.50 -29.33 15.04
C VAL A 556 8.64 -30.31 15.34
N PRO A 557 8.38 -31.63 15.46
CA PRO A 557 9.44 -32.60 15.69
C PRO A 557 10.49 -32.62 14.56
N GLU A 558 11.77 -32.70 14.90
CA GLU A 558 12.89 -32.68 13.94
C GLU A 558 12.81 -33.79 12.88
N SER A 559 12.14 -34.91 13.19
CA SER A 559 11.87 -36.01 12.27
C SER A 559 11.01 -35.62 11.06
N ILE A 560 10.17 -34.59 11.19
CA ILE A 560 9.31 -34.06 10.13
C ILE A 560 10.00 -32.89 9.41
N SER A 561 10.74 -32.06 10.16
CA SER A 561 11.48 -30.91 9.62
C SER A 561 12.55 -31.32 8.61
N GLY A 562 13.25 -32.44 8.83
CA GLY A 562 14.33 -32.92 7.96
C GLY A 562 13.89 -33.61 6.66
N VAL A 563 12.61 -33.97 6.51
CA VAL A 563 12.08 -34.68 5.32
C VAL A 563 11.56 -33.72 4.24
N VAL A 564 11.28 -32.46 4.59
CA VAL A 564 10.73 -31.43 3.70
C VAL A 564 11.78 -30.40 3.26
N SER A 565 13.06 -30.64 3.53
CA SER A 565 14.16 -29.76 3.13
C SER A 565 14.32 -29.67 1.61
N ILE A 566 13.67 -28.70 0.97
CA ILE A 566 14.15 -28.08 -0.28
C ILE A 566 15.05 -26.89 0.08
N GLU A 567 16.02 -27.13 0.97
CA GLU A 567 17.16 -26.23 1.18
C GLU A 567 18.34 -26.75 0.36
N GLY A 568 18.40 -26.31 -0.89
CA GLY A 568 19.66 -26.22 -1.59
C GLY A 568 20.36 -24.94 -1.16
N THR A 569 21.23 -25.03 -0.17
CA THR A 569 22.30 -24.04 0.02
C THR A 569 23.10 -23.95 -1.27
N ALA A 570 23.41 -22.74 -1.71
CA ALA A 570 24.32 -22.48 -2.82
C ALA A 570 25.76 -22.85 -2.41
N ALA A 571 26.05 -24.16 -2.34
CA ALA A 571 27.39 -24.74 -2.33
C ALA A 571 27.22 -26.27 -2.50
N ASP A 572 27.70 -26.77 -3.65
CA ASP A 572 28.03 -28.15 -4.01
C ASP A 572 27.15 -29.33 -3.53
N PRO A 573 26.60 -30.16 -4.45
CA PRO A 573 25.97 -31.42 -4.08
C PRO A 573 27.03 -32.49 -3.82
N LEU A 574 27.50 -32.59 -2.57
CA LEU A 574 28.19 -33.78 -2.08
C LEU A 574 27.16 -34.87 -1.77
N VAL A 575 27.07 -35.83 -2.68
CA VAL A 575 26.35 -37.08 -2.52
C VAL A 575 26.95 -37.86 -1.35
N LEU A 576 26.26 -37.91 -0.22
CA LEU A 576 26.48 -38.96 0.78
C LEU A 576 25.91 -40.27 0.21
N THR A 577 26.79 -41.11 -0.33
CA THR A 577 26.47 -42.50 -0.63
C THR A 577 26.32 -43.25 0.68
N ASP A 578 25.09 -43.61 1.06
CA ASP A 578 24.88 -44.55 2.15
C ASP A 578 25.05 -45.98 1.62
N LYS A 579 26.18 -46.59 1.98
CA LYS A 579 26.38 -48.04 1.87
C LYS A 579 25.89 -48.65 3.18
N SER A 580 24.66 -49.14 3.21
CA SER A 580 24.27 -50.17 4.17
C SER A 580 23.63 -51.35 3.44
N THR A 581 24.46 -52.36 3.21
CA THR A 581 24.05 -53.74 2.93
C THR A 581 23.25 -54.32 4.10
N GLY A 582 22.13 -54.98 3.80
CA GLY A 582 21.74 -56.21 4.50
C GLY A 582 20.50 -56.16 5.40
N SER A 583 19.67 -57.17 5.19
CA SER A 583 18.56 -57.68 6.01
C SER A 583 17.24 -56.88 6.01
N GLY A 584 16.19 -57.58 5.59
CA GLY A 584 14.85 -57.06 5.46
C GLY A 584 14.12 -56.99 6.79
N GLU A 585 13.56 -55.82 7.04
CA GLU A 585 12.38 -55.66 7.89
C GLU A 585 11.40 -54.76 7.14
N LYS A 586 10.12 -55.18 7.13
CA LYS A 586 9.01 -54.37 6.63
C LYS A 586 8.91 -53.11 7.50
N LYS A 587 9.52 -52.00 7.08
CA LYS A 587 9.23 -50.68 7.65
C LYS A 587 7.75 -50.37 7.40
N GLN A 588 6.94 -50.42 8.45
CA GLN A 588 5.64 -49.77 8.48
C GLN A 588 5.81 -48.34 7.96
N LYS A 589 4.90 -47.89 7.08
CA LYS A 589 4.75 -46.48 6.72
C LYS A 589 4.46 -45.70 8.00
N GLU A 590 5.49 -45.16 8.63
CA GLU A 590 5.35 -44.15 9.68
C GLU A 590 4.57 -42.99 9.05
N LYS A 591 3.35 -42.77 9.53
CA LYS A 591 2.50 -41.67 9.09
C LYS A 591 3.23 -40.39 9.50
N VAL A 592 3.77 -39.65 8.53
CA VAL A 592 4.42 -38.36 8.79
C VAL A 592 3.39 -37.48 9.48
N GLU A 593 3.56 -37.27 10.78
CA GLU A 593 2.58 -36.59 11.62
C GLU A 593 2.67 -35.09 11.31
N THR A 594 1.72 -34.58 10.52
CA THR A 594 1.69 -33.16 10.16
C THR A 594 1.15 -32.37 11.35
N ILE A 595 1.92 -31.40 11.85
CA ILE A 595 1.47 -30.54 12.95
C ILE A 595 0.41 -29.58 12.44
N ARG A 596 -0.77 -29.54 13.09
CA ARG A 596 -1.88 -28.68 12.68
C ARG A 596 -2.14 -27.56 13.67
N VAL A 597 -2.17 -26.34 13.15
CA VAL A 597 -2.65 -25.14 13.84
C VAL A 597 -4.05 -24.87 13.36
N CYS A 598 -5.04 -25.10 14.22
CA CYS A 598 -6.44 -25.01 13.85
C CYS A 598 -7.03 -23.63 14.14
N VAL A 599 -7.94 -23.18 13.28
CA VAL A 599 -8.73 -21.95 13.48
C VAL A 599 -10.17 -22.19 13.03
N GLY A 600 -11.13 -21.70 13.81
CA GLY A 600 -12.57 -21.77 13.48
C GLY A 600 -13.09 -20.40 13.04
N LYS A 601 -13.94 -19.80 13.86
CA LYS A 601 -14.65 -18.53 13.62
C LYS A 601 -13.78 -17.32 13.27
N GLU A 602 -12.47 -17.36 13.51
CA GLU A 602 -11.53 -16.26 13.23
C GLU A 602 -10.65 -16.51 12.00
N TRP A 603 -10.98 -17.48 11.15
CA TRP A 603 -10.19 -17.88 9.98
C TRP A 603 -9.87 -16.72 9.03
N TYR A 604 -10.79 -15.75 8.88
CA TYR A 604 -10.64 -14.60 8.00
C TYR A 604 -9.59 -13.58 8.48
N ARG A 605 -9.03 -13.78 9.69
CA ARG A 605 -7.92 -12.98 10.25
C ARG A 605 -6.57 -13.69 10.18
N PHE A 606 -6.53 -14.92 9.64
CA PHE A 606 -5.30 -15.68 9.50
C PHE A 606 -4.28 -14.90 8.66
N PRO A 607 -3.02 -14.70 9.11
CA PRO A 607 -2.10 -13.78 8.45
C PRO A 607 -1.13 -14.43 7.44
N SER A 608 -1.24 -15.75 7.19
CA SER A 608 -0.47 -16.59 6.24
C SER A 608 0.44 -17.64 6.88
N HIS A 609 0.73 -18.74 6.15
CA HIS A 609 1.76 -19.73 6.43
C HIS A 609 3.18 -19.15 6.59
N TYR A 610 3.45 -17.90 6.17
CA TYR A 610 4.68 -17.19 6.56
C TYR A 610 4.86 -17.07 8.08
N PHE A 611 3.77 -17.13 8.85
CA PHE A 611 3.77 -17.06 10.31
C PHE A 611 3.81 -18.44 10.99
N LEU A 612 3.86 -19.52 10.22
CA LEU A 612 3.96 -20.88 10.75
C LEU A 612 5.37 -21.45 10.50
N PRO A 613 5.91 -22.26 11.44
CA PRO A 613 7.17 -22.95 11.22
C PRO A 613 7.03 -24.01 10.14
N GLU A 614 8.16 -24.43 9.56
CA GLU A 614 8.19 -25.48 8.55
C GLU A 614 7.63 -26.81 9.09
N GLY A 615 6.74 -27.43 8.32
CA GLY A 615 6.04 -28.67 8.71
C GLY A 615 4.74 -28.44 9.49
N ALA A 616 4.42 -27.21 9.88
CA ALA A 616 3.11 -26.86 10.43
C ALA A 616 2.14 -26.41 9.32
N LYS A 617 0.89 -26.87 9.36
CA LYS A 617 -0.18 -26.48 8.45
C LYS A 617 -1.34 -25.81 9.19
N LEU A 618 -1.98 -24.86 8.54
CA LEU A 618 -3.28 -24.35 9.00
C LEU A 618 -4.36 -25.42 8.77
N GLY A 619 -5.31 -25.52 9.67
CA GLY A 619 -6.53 -26.30 9.45
C GLY A 619 -7.78 -25.56 9.91
N PHE A 620 -8.89 -25.78 9.22
CA PHE A 620 -10.14 -25.09 9.49
C PHE A 620 -11.09 -25.95 10.32
N LEU A 621 -11.62 -25.38 11.40
CA LEU A 621 -12.72 -25.97 12.15
C LEU A 621 -14.05 -25.46 11.62
N LYS A 622 -15.10 -26.28 11.67
CA LYS A 622 -16.46 -25.84 11.32
C LYS A 622 -16.86 -24.68 12.23
N SER A 623 -17.40 -23.63 11.61
CA SER A 623 -17.94 -22.43 12.23
C SER A 623 -19.30 -22.12 11.59
N HIS A 624 -19.96 -21.03 11.98
CA HIS A 624 -21.20 -20.58 11.29
C HIS A 624 -20.96 -20.06 9.87
N PHE A 625 -19.72 -20.05 9.40
CA PHE A 625 -19.43 -19.78 8.01
C PHE A 625 -19.87 -20.97 7.14
N ASP A 626 -20.76 -20.68 6.18
CA ASP A 626 -21.31 -21.64 5.21
C ASP A 626 -20.86 -21.29 3.77
N GLY A 627 -19.76 -20.57 3.64
CA GLY A 627 -19.12 -20.25 2.36
C GLY A 627 -17.96 -21.18 2.03
N LEU A 628 -17.34 -20.96 0.87
CA LEU A 628 -16.17 -21.73 0.45
C LEU A 628 -14.91 -21.26 1.19
N LEU A 629 -14.29 -22.15 1.95
CA LEU A 629 -12.97 -21.91 2.55
C LEU A 629 -11.83 -22.21 1.54
N PRO A 630 -10.65 -21.59 1.71
CA PRO A 630 -9.45 -21.94 0.96
C PRO A 630 -9.09 -23.43 1.13
N GLY A 631 -8.57 -24.05 0.07
CA GLY A 631 -8.11 -25.44 0.05
C GLY A 631 -6.58 -25.49 0.06
N GLU A 632 -5.99 -26.68 0.19
CA GLU A 632 -4.53 -26.84 0.10
C GLU A 632 -4.10 -27.00 -1.36
N PHE A 633 -3.05 -26.28 -1.77
CA PHE A 633 -2.39 -26.57 -3.04
C PHE A 633 -1.83 -28.00 -3.04
N ILE A 634 -1.78 -28.62 -4.22
CA ILE A 634 -1.05 -29.87 -4.38
C ILE A 634 0.46 -29.64 -4.20
N GLU A 635 1.02 -30.30 -3.20
CA GLU A 635 2.45 -30.31 -2.90
C GLU A 635 3.17 -31.42 -3.68
N MET A 636 4.47 -31.26 -3.91
CA MET A 636 5.28 -32.34 -4.45
C MET A 636 5.54 -33.39 -3.36
N ASN A 637 4.89 -34.55 -3.46
CA ASN A 637 5.16 -35.66 -2.55
C ASN A 637 6.61 -36.16 -2.71
N ALA A 638 7.39 -36.20 -1.63
CA ALA A 638 8.66 -36.95 -1.60
C ALA A 638 8.43 -38.46 -1.82
N SER A 639 7.22 -38.95 -1.51
CA SER A 639 6.78 -40.35 -1.65
C SER A 639 6.19 -40.71 -3.01
N SER A 640 5.89 -39.74 -3.89
CA SER A 640 5.47 -40.02 -5.28
C SER A 640 6.64 -40.30 -6.22
N ARG A 641 7.84 -40.58 -5.67
CA ARG A 641 8.96 -41.15 -6.43
C ARG A 641 8.73 -42.61 -6.84
N THR A 642 7.77 -43.33 -6.24
CA THR A 642 7.69 -44.79 -6.41
C THR A 642 6.36 -45.31 -6.94
N GLU A 643 5.26 -44.54 -6.93
CA GLU A 643 3.95 -45.02 -7.41
C GLU A 643 3.62 -44.58 -8.85
N HIS A 644 4.21 -43.49 -9.37
CA HIS A 644 4.07 -43.13 -10.79
C HIS A 644 5.13 -43.76 -11.72
N LEU A 645 5.98 -44.65 -11.20
CA LEU A 645 6.86 -45.51 -12.01
C LEU A 645 6.19 -46.83 -12.46
N GLY A 646 4.86 -46.94 -12.29
CA GLY A 646 4.07 -48.09 -12.71
C GLY A 646 3.63 -48.08 -14.18
N GLU A 647 3.34 -46.91 -14.77
CA GLU A 647 2.62 -46.87 -16.06
C GLU A 647 3.15 -45.91 -17.14
N GLU A 648 4.29 -45.24 -16.94
CA GLU A 648 4.97 -44.53 -18.05
C GLU A 648 6.48 -44.83 -18.06
N LYS A 649 6.84 -46.06 -18.42
CA LYS A 649 8.24 -46.49 -18.53
C LYS A 649 9.00 -45.96 -19.76
N GLU A 650 8.38 -45.22 -20.67
CA GLU A 650 9.06 -44.80 -21.92
C GLU A 650 9.35 -43.29 -22.05
N GLY A 651 8.68 -42.41 -21.28
CA GLY A 651 8.90 -40.96 -21.37
C GLY A 651 9.93 -40.41 -20.38
N PHE A 652 9.87 -40.84 -19.12
CA PHE A 652 10.61 -40.20 -18.02
C PHE A 652 12.02 -40.78 -17.78
N ALA A 653 12.24 -42.06 -18.15
CA ALA A 653 13.56 -42.70 -18.07
C ALA A 653 14.59 -42.09 -19.04
N THR A 654 14.12 -41.41 -20.09
CA THR A 654 14.95 -40.74 -21.09
C THR A 654 15.48 -39.39 -20.60
N LEU A 655 14.83 -38.77 -19.60
CA LEU A 655 15.23 -37.48 -19.00
C LEU A 655 16.26 -37.62 -17.86
N LEU A 656 16.47 -38.83 -17.34
CA LEU A 656 17.42 -39.13 -16.26
C LEU A 656 18.63 -39.97 -16.70
N LYS A 657 18.79 -40.27 -18.00
CA LYS A 657 20.05 -40.82 -18.50
C LYS A 657 21.13 -39.75 -18.36
N LYS A 658 22.03 -39.94 -17.38
CA LYS A 658 23.35 -39.32 -17.43
C LYS A 658 23.98 -39.68 -18.78
N PRO A 659 24.51 -38.72 -19.55
CA PRO A 659 25.32 -39.09 -20.69
C PRO A 659 26.54 -39.85 -20.17
N SER A 660 26.77 -41.03 -20.74
CA SER A 660 28.04 -41.75 -20.64
C SER A 660 29.16 -40.80 -21.06
N ALA A 661 30.31 -40.89 -20.40
CA ALA A 661 31.47 -40.00 -20.57
C ALA A 661 32.21 -40.16 -21.92
N THR A 662 31.49 -40.43 -23.01
CA THR A 662 32.06 -40.70 -24.33
C THR A 662 31.40 -39.96 -25.49
N ASP A 663 30.31 -39.21 -25.28
CA ASP A 663 29.68 -38.48 -26.38
C ASP A 663 30.03 -36.98 -26.36
N GLY A 664 30.38 -36.51 -27.56
CA GLY A 664 31.05 -35.25 -27.83
C GLY A 664 30.30 -34.00 -27.38
N LYS A 665 31.06 -32.90 -27.34
CA LYS A 665 30.65 -31.55 -26.97
C LYS A 665 29.48 -31.05 -27.82
N GLU A 666 28.25 -31.38 -27.44
CA GLU A 666 27.08 -30.58 -27.79
C GLU A 666 26.72 -29.68 -26.62
N HIS A 667 26.61 -28.38 -26.91
CA HIS A 667 26.18 -27.36 -25.97
C HIS A 667 24.76 -27.68 -25.48
N GLN A 668 24.63 -28.29 -24.31
CA GLN A 668 23.35 -28.34 -23.61
C GLN A 668 22.94 -26.89 -23.26
N PRO A 669 21.76 -26.41 -23.69
CA PRO A 669 21.27 -25.13 -23.24
C PRO A 669 21.11 -25.20 -21.72
N MET A 670 21.63 -24.18 -21.02
CA MET A 670 21.50 -24.03 -19.57
C MET A 670 20.02 -24.15 -19.17
N ARG A 671 19.59 -25.35 -18.73
CA ARG A 671 18.31 -25.54 -18.06
C ARG A 671 18.43 -24.83 -16.72
N LEU A 672 17.95 -23.59 -16.68
CA LEU A 672 17.72 -22.86 -15.44
C LEU A 672 16.60 -23.60 -14.71
N ASP A 673 16.94 -24.66 -13.99
CA ASP A 673 16.02 -25.44 -13.15
C ASP A 673 15.66 -24.57 -11.94
N TRP A 674 14.82 -23.58 -12.23
CA TRP A 674 14.39 -22.52 -11.35
C TRP A 674 13.56 -23.13 -10.22
N ARG A 675 13.84 -22.74 -8.97
CA ARG A 675 13.14 -23.25 -7.77
C ARG A 675 11.62 -23.09 -7.84
N TRP A 676 11.14 -22.13 -8.65
CA TRP A 676 9.72 -21.86 -8.86
C TRP A 676 9.22 -22.30 -10.24
N SER A 677 9.91 -23.24 -10.90
CA SER A 677 9.41 -23.80 -12.15
C SER A 677 8.02 -24.39 -11.93
N ALA A 678 7.13 -24.21 -12.91
CA ALA A 678 5.78 -24.77 -12.84
C ALA A 678 5.80 -26.30 -12.71
N GLU A 679 6.85 -26.96 -13.24
CA GLU A 679 7.09 -28.39 -13.05
C GLU A 679 7.28 -28.77 -11.58
N ARG A 680 7.94 -27.90 -10.78
CA ARG A 680 8.14 -28.09 -9.34
C ARG A 680 6.97 -27.61 -8.48
N ARG A 681 5.91 -27.10 -9.11
CA ARG A 681 4.72 -26.50 -8.48
C ARG A 681 3.45 -27.00 -9.18
N PRO A 682 3.13 -28.30 -9.09
CA PRO A 682 2.02 -28.90 -9.84
C PRO A 682 0.66 -28.25 -9.57
N GLY A 683 0.49 -27.65 -8.40
CA GLY A 683 -0.69 -26.88 -8.00
C GLY A 683 -1.00 -25.68 -8.89
N THR A 684 -0.02 -25.08 -9.59
CA THR A 684 -0.29 -23.90 -10.44
C THR A 684 -1.12 -24.21 -11.69
N SER A 685 -1.17 -25.48 -12.08
CA SER A 685 -1.93 -25.99 -13.23
C SER A 685 -2.93 -27.07 -12.86
N HIS A 686 -3.01 -27.47 -11.59
CA HIS A 686 -3.94 -28.48 -11.14
C HIS A 686 -5.35 -27.89 -11.05
N THR A 687 -6.37 -28.68 -11.42
CA THR A 687 -7.76 -28.28 -11.23
C THR A 687 -8.29 -28.90 -9.93
N PRO A 688 -8.43 -28.13 -8.83
CA PRO A 688 -8.94 -28.65 -7.57
C PRO A 688 -10.38 -29.16 -7.73
N LYS A 689 -10.67 -30.36 -7.21
CA LYS A 689 -12.00 -30.99 -7.28
C LYS A 689 -13.01 -30.40 -6.28
N LEU A 690 -12.51 -29.82 -5.20
CA LEU A 690 -13.27 -29.35 -4.03
C LEU A 690 -13.42 -27.81 -4.04
N MET A 691 -13.50 -27.21 -5.22
CA MET A 691 -13.58 -25.77 -5.41
C MET A 691 -14.75 -25.42 -6.33
N ASN A 692 -15.43 -24.30 -6.04
CA ASN A 692 -16.54 -23.79 -6.84
C ASN A 692 -16.52 -22.25 -6.88
N ASN A 693 -17.07 -21.66 -7.94
CA ASN A 693 -17.15 -20.21 -8.14
C ASN A 693 -18.45 -19.56 -7.64
N GLU A 694 -19.24 -20.31 -6.88
CA GLU A 694 -20.57 -19.94 -6.35
C GLU A 694 -20.52 -19.70 -4.83
N ASN A 695 -19.32 -19.72 -4.22
CA ASN A 695 -19.11 -19.58 -2.78
C ASN A 695 -19.90 -20.62 -1.94
N LYS A 696 -20.13 -21.82 -2.48
CA LYS A 696 -20.80 -22.90 -1.76
C LYS A 696 -19.84 -23.59 -0.79
N GLU A 697 -20.32 -23.90 0.40
CA GLU A 697 -19.59 -24.66 1.40
C GLU A 697 -19.11 -26.02 0.87
N VAL A 698 -17.91 -26.40 1.31
CA VAL A 698 -17.33 -27.73 1.06
C VAL A 698 -16.88 -28.32 2.40
N HIS A 699 -17.55 -29.37 2.85
CA HIS A 699 -17.32 -29.93 4.19
C HIS A 699 -15.96 -30.63 4.34
N GLU A 700 -15.39 -31.11 3.24
CA GLU A 700 -14.08 -31.76 3.20
C GLU A 700 -12.92 -30.81 3.51
N HIS A 701 -13.14 -29.49 3.51
CA HIS A 701 -12.14 -28.51 3.92
C HIS A 701 -12.01 -28.40 5.44
N TYR A 702 -12.95 -28.94 6.21
CA TYR A 702 -12.86 -28.95 7.66
C TYR A 702 -12.09 -30.16 8.17
N ILE A 703 -11.38 -29.93 9.28
CA ILE A 703 -10.74 -30.98 10.05
C ILE A 703 -11.47 -31.16 11.38
N SER A 704 -11.36 -32.37 11.96
CA SER A 704 -11.89 -32.60 13.29
C SER A 704 -10.98 -31.98 14.35
N LEU A 705 -11.57 -31.57 15.48
CA LEU A 705 -10.82 -31.00 16.61
C LEU A 705 -9.74 -31.96 17.14
N ASP A 706 -9.95 -33.27 16.98
CA ASP A 706 -9.00 -34.30 17.38
C ASP A 706 -7.72 -34.35 16.55
N GLN A 707 -7.71 -33.71 15.38
CA GLN A 707 -6.54 -33.59 14.53
C GLN A 707 -5.73 -32.33 14.81
N CYS A 708 -6.15 -31.51 15.79
CA CYS A 708 -5.51 -30.25 16.12
C CYS A 708 -4.46 -30.42 17.23
N ASP A 709 -3.23 -30.02 16.94
CA ASP A 709 -2.15 -29.94 17.93
C ASP A 709 -2.13 -28.58 18.62
N TYR A 710 -2.44 -27.53 17.85
CA TYR A 710 -2.56 -26.16 18.30
C TYR A 710 -3.90 -25.58 17.85
N LEU A 711 -4.38 -24.60 18.59
CA LEU A 711 -5.63 -23.92 18.32
C LEU A 711 -5.45 -22.41 18.47
N VAL A 712 -5.97 -21.66 17.51
CA VAL A 712 -6.12 -20.21 17.59
C VAL A 712 -7.60 -19.90 17.72
N ASP A 713 -7.97 -19.22 18.81
CA ASP A 713 -9.36 -18.86 19.10
C ASP A 713 -9.43 -17.50 19.80
N LEU A 714 -10.62 -16.89 19.73
CA LEU A 714 -10.96 -15.63 20.37
C LEU A 714 -12.09 -15.85 21.38
N ASP A 715 -11.79 -15.67 22.66
CA ASP A 715 -12.76 -15.82 23.74
C ASP A 715 -13.22 -14.45 24.26
N TYR A 716 -14.49 -14.12 24.04
CA TYR A 716 -15.14 -12.91 24.54
C TYR A 716 -15.81 -13.17 25.90
N SER A 717 -15.00 -13.41 26.93
CA SER A 717 -15.49 -13.71 28.29
C SER A 717 -16.46 -12.64 28.83
N GLY A 718 -16.24 -11.38 28.47
CA GLY A 718 -17.08 -10.23 28.86
C GLY A 718 -18.55 -10.34 28.44
N ARG A 719 -18.86 -11.02 27.33
CA ARG A 719 -20.25 -11.21 26.85
C ARG A 719 -21.06 -12.06 27.81
N TYR A 720 -20.46 -13.14 28.31
CA TYR A 720 -21.10 -14.10 29.20
C TYR A 720 -21.24 -13.57 30.64
N THR A 721 -20.33 -12.69 31.06
CA THR A 721 -20.44 -12.03 32.37
C THR A 721 -21.55 -10.98 32.40
N GLU A 722 -21.81 -10.28 31.28
CA GLU A 722 -22.89 -9.28 31.21
C GLU A 722 -24.28 -9.92 31.03
N SER A 723 -24.38 -11.07 30.35
CA SER A 723 -25.66 -11.75 30.07
C SER A 723 -26.24 -12.55 31.24
N GLY A 724 -25.55 -12.63 32.38
CA GLY A 724 -26.09 -13.21 33.61
C GLY A 724 -26.12 -14.75 33.70
N GLY A 725 -25.38 -15.47 32.84
CA GLY A 725 -25.30 -16.92 32.90
C GLY A 725 -24.69 -17.57 31.66
N GLU A 726 -24.24 -18.82 31.80
CA GLU A 726 -23.62 -19.66 30.75
C GLU A 726 -24.66 -20.39 29.86
N GLU A 727 -25.94 -20.03 29.96
CA GLU A 727 -27.01 -20.63 29.16
C GLU A 727 -26.88 -20.18 27.70
N GLY A 728 -26.44 -21.09 26.82
CA GLY A 728 -26.32 -20.85 25.37
C GLY A 728 -24.90 -20.87 24.82
N GLU A 729 -23.97 -21.66 25.38
CA GLU A 729 -22.72 -21.95 24.66
C GLU A 729 -23.04 -22.54 23.29
N ASP A 730 -22.45 -21.92 22.26
CA ASP A 730 -22.70 -22.28 20.88
C ASP A 730 -22.19 -23.70 20.60
N PRO A 731 -23.05 -24.63 20.14
CA PRO A 731 -22.63 -26.02 19.92
C PRO A 731 -21.60 -26.16 18.80
N ILE A 732 -21.60 -25.22 17.83
CA ILE A 732 -20.68 -25.16 16.70
C ILE A 732 -19.42 -24.37 17.10
N GLU A 733 -19.59 -23.15 17.61
CA GLU A 733 -18.48 -22.25 17.97
C GLU A 733 -18.21 -22.23 19.48
N ARG A 734 -17.79 -23.39 20.00
CA ARG A 734 -17.51 -23.58 21.43
C ARG A 734 -16.39 -22.65 21.93
N ARG A 735 -16.41 -22.36 23.22
CA ARG A 735 -15.35 -21.60 23.91
C ARG A 735 -14.17 -22.51 24.24
N TYR A 736 -13.42 -22.94 23.23
CA TYR A 736 -12.34 -23.91 23.39
C TYR A 736 -11.30 -23.50 24.45
N LEU A 737 -11.02 -22.19 24.56
CA LEU A 737 -10.06 -21.64 25.53
C LEU A 737 -10.51 -21.70 27.00
N LYS A 738 -11.76 -22.10 27.28
CA LYS A 738 -12.30 -22.35 28.62
C LYS A 738 -11.95 -23.76 29.11
N ASP A 739 -11.82 -24.71 28.18
CA ASP A 739 -11.48 -26.10 28.45
C ASP A 739 -9.99 -26.23 28.80
N LYS A 740 -9.70 -26.08 30.10
CA LYS A 740 -8.33 -26.18 30.64
C LYS A 740 -7.83 -27.61 30.72
N ASP A 741 -8.70 -28.61 30.54
CA ASP A 741 -8.32 -30.02 30.62
C ASP A 741 -7.66 -30.46 29.32
N HIS A 742 -8.17 -29.97 28.17
CA HIS A 742 -7.62 -30.30 26.86
C HIS A 742 -6.68 -29.23 26.29
N TRP A 743 -6.83 -27.96 26.67
CA TRP A 743 -6.07 -26.86 26.06
C TRP A 743 -5.22 -26.08 27.08
N GLU A 744 -3.97 -25.83 26.72
CA GLU A 744 -3.04 -24.97 27.44
C GLU A 744 -2.84 -23.68 26.65
N ARG A 745 -3.18 -22.52 27.23
CA ARG A 745 -2.94 -21.21 26.62
C ARG A 745 -1.45 -20.91 26.61
N LEU A 746 -0.84 -20.76 25.43
CA LEU A 746 0.58 -20.45 25.28
C LEU A 746 0.84 -18.94 25.23
N TYR A 747 0.04 -18.22 24.44
CA TYR A 747 0.15 -16.77 24.30
C TYR A 747 -1.21 -16.17 24.00
N CYS A 748 -1.57 -15.09 24.68
CA CYS A 748 -2.82 -14.38 24.49
C CYS A 748 -2.58 -12.88 24.33
N LYS A 749 -3.36 -12.25 23.47
CA LYS A 749 -3.37 -10.80 23.28
C LYS A 749 -4.80 -10.29 23.34
N ARG A 750 -4.99 -9.14 24.00
CA ARG A 750 -6.29 -8.47 24.10
C ARG A 750 -6.82 -8.07 22.71
N PHE A 751 -8.12 -8.26 22.52
CA PHE A 751 -8.84 -7.85 21.32
C PHE A 751 -10.14 -7.16 21.74
N LEU A 752 -10.42 -5.96 21.23
CA LEU A 752 -11.55 -5.15 21.72
C LEU A 752 -12.89 -5.84 21.42
N ASP A 753 -13.70 -6.06 22.45
CA ASP A 753 -15.05 -6.56 22.24
C ASP A 753 -16.00 -5.43 21.85
N THR A 754 -16.58 -5.53 20.66
CA THR A 754 -17.46 -4.50 20.10
C THR A 754 -18.91 -4.60 20.54
N GLN A 755 -19.29 -5.66 21.28
CA GLN A 755 -20.67 -5.93 21.69
C GLN A 755 -20.96 -5.60 23.16
N VAL A 756 -19.95 -5.28 23.97
CA VAL A 756 -20.07 -5.03 25.42
C VAL A 756 -19.28 -3.81 25.85
N GLY A 757 -19.57 -3.30 27.05
CA GLY A 757 -18.95 -2.11 27.63
C GLY A 757 -18.83 -0.92 26.67
N ALA A 758 -17.66 -0.27 26.68
CA ALA A 758 -17.35 0.87 25.80
C ALA A 758 -17.27 0.50 24.31
N GLY A 759 -17.04 -0.76 23.97
CA GLY A 759 -16.90 -1.20 22.58
C GLY A 759 -18.18 -1.10 21.76
N ARG A 760 -19.35 -1.03 22.42
CA ARG A 760 -20.63 -0.70 21.76
C ARG A 760 -20.63 0.69 21.12
N ASN A 761 -19.81 1.61 21.65
CA ASN A 761 -19.74 2.97 21.15
C ASN A 761 -18.88 3.02 19.87
N ARG A 762 -19.50 3.45 18.76
CA ARG A 762 -18.85 3.50 17.44
C ARG A 762 -17.57 4.34 17.42
N TRP A 763 -17.50 5.41 18.21
CA TRP A 763 -16.33 6.28 18.28
C TRP A 763 -15.15 5.60 18.98
N VAL A 764 -15.42 4.84 20.05
CA VAL A 764 -14.39 4.07 20.76
C VAL A 764 -13.80 2.98 19.87
N ARG A 765 -14.62 2.34 19.02
CA ARG A 765 -14.11 1.37 18.04
C ARG A 765 -13.21 2.02 16.99
N ALA A 766 -13.62 3.19 16.51
CA ALA A 766 -13.01 3.84 15.35
C ALA A 766 -11.76 4.66 15.67
N PHE A 767 -11.65 5.18 16.90
CA PHE A 767 -10.61 6.14 17.29
C PHE A 767 -10.04 5.82 18.66
N TRP A 768 -8.74 6.03 18.80
CA TRP A 768 -8.08 5.86 20.08
C TRP A 768 -8.45 7.02 21.00
N MET A 769 -8.93 6.69 22.20
CA MET A 769 -9.32 7.63 23.23
C MET A 769 -8.75 7.21 24.58
N PRO A 770 -8.24 8.17 25.39
CA PRO A 770 -7.89 7.93 26.79
C PRO A 770 -9.08 7.43 27.61
N ASP A 771 -8.82 6.58 28.59
CA ASP A 771 -9.88 5.90 29.35
C ASP A 771 -10.83 6.87 30.07
N LYS A 772 -10.34 8.01 30.56
CA LYS A 772 -11.19 9.06 31.16
C LYS A 772 -12.23 9.61 30.17
N ILE A 773 -11.82 9.83 28.91
CA ILE A 773 -12.71 10.29 27.84
C ILE A 773 -13.65 9.16 27.43
N THR A 774 -13.15 7.94 27.34
CA THR A 774 -13.98 6.75 27.07
C THR A 774 -15.09 6.64 28.10
N LEU A 775 -14.77 6.63 29.40
CA LEU A 775 -15.75 6.55 30.49
C LEU A 775 -16.76 7.71 30.43
N ALA A 776 -16.31 8.94 30.16
CA ALA A 776 -17.23 10.06 30.02
C ALA A 776 -18.19 9.88 28.83
N LEU A 777 -17.69 9.42 27.68
CA LEU A 777 -18.48 9.23 26.46
C LEU A 777 -19.46 8.06 26.57
N THR A 778 -19.12 7.04 27.37
CA THR A 778 -19.88 5.79 27.49
C THR A 778 -20.67 5.70 28.79
N ARG A 779 -20.86 6.81 29.51
CA ARG A 779 -21.60 6.88 30.79
C ARG A 779 -21.06 5.93 31.86
N GLY A 780 -19.73 5.88 32.01
CA GLY A 780 -19.02 5.09 33.01
C GLY A 780 -18.67 3.67 32.59
N GLN A 781 -18.95 3.27 31.34
CA GLN A 781 -18.67 1.92 30.86
C GLN A 781 -17.20 1.80 30.38
N PRO A 782 -16.36 0.91 30.94
CA PRO A 782 -14.97 0.74 30.52
C PRO A 782 -14.86 -0.07 29.21
N LYS A 783 -13.68 -0.07 28.57
CA LYS A 783 -13.37 -0.98 27.46
C LYS A 783 -13.30 -2.40 27.98
N VAL A 784 -14.00 -3.31 27.31
CA VAL A 784 -14.01 -4.74 27.61
C VAL A 784 -13.27 -5.47 26.49
N TRP A 785 -12.46 -6.45 26.87
CA TRP A 785 -11.53 -7.12 25.97
C TRP A 785 -11.82 -8.61 25.94
N GLY A 786 -11.75 -9.20 24.75
CA GLY A 786 -11.60 -10.64 24.57
C GLY A 786 -10.13 -11.05 24.54
N ASP A 787 -9.90 -12.34 24.77
CA ASP A 787 -8.59 -12.96 24.70
C ASP A 787 -8.43 -13.68 23.35
N TYR A 788 -7.60 -13.15 22.46
CA TYR A 788 -7.17 -13.86 21.24
C TYR A 788 -5.93 -14.68 21.58
N CYS A 789 -6.03 -16.01 21.56
CA CYS A 789 -4.98 -16.88 22.08
C CYS A 789 -4.51 -17.93 21.07
N LEU A 790 -3.22 -18.25 21.13
CA LEU A 790 -2.67 -19.52 20.70
C LEU A 790 -2.69 -20.47 21.90
N ALA A 791 -3.29 -21.64 21.72
CA ALA A 791 -3.32 -22.72 22.68
C ALA A 791 -2.71 -24.00 22.09
N ARG A 792 -2.17 -24.84 22.95
CA ARG A 792 -1.63 -26.16 22.63
C ARG A 792 -2.51 -27.23 23.25
N ARG A 793 -2.75 -28.31 22.52
CA ARG A 793 -3.45 -29.47 23.04
C ARG A 793 -2.58 -30.18 24.07
N LYS A 794 -3.15 -30.47 25.23
CA LYS A 794 -2.50 -31.28 26.26
C LYS A 794 -2.48 -32.73 25.81
N PRO A 795 -1.38 -33.47 26.08
CA PRO A 795 -1.38 -34.91 25.85
C PRO A 795 -2.49 -35.52 26.71
N THR A 796 -3.39 -36.27 26.07
CA THR A 796 -4.39 -37.06 26.79
C THR A 796 -3.63 -38.01 27.70
N THR A 797 -3.65 -37.77 29.01
CA THR A 797 -3.21 -38.78 29.96
C THR A 797 -4.14 -39.96 29.79
N ALA A 798 -3.68 -40.98 29.06
CA ALA A 798 -4.34 -42.28 29.08
C ALA A 798 -4.39 -42.70 30.55
N THR A 799 -5.57 -42.60 31.15
CA THR A 799 -5.87 -43.31 32.39
C THR A 799 -5.67 -44.78 32.08
N ALA A 800 -4.53 -45.30 32.55
CA ALA A 800 -4.09 -46.68 32.41
C ALA A 800 -5.06 -47.65 33.10
#